data_AF-A0A5D2BRA7-F1
#
_entry.id   AF-A0A5D2BRA7-F1
#
_cell.length_a   1.000
_cell.length_b   1.000
_cell.length_c   1.000
_cell.angle_alpha   90.00
_cell.angle_beta   90.00
_cell.angle_gamma   90.00
#
_symmetry.space_group_name_H-M   'P 1'
#
loop_
_entity.id
_entity.type
_entity.pdbx_description
1 polymer ?
#
loop_
_entity_poly.entity_id
_entity_poly.type
_entity_poly.pdbx_seq_one_letter_code
_entity_poly.pdbx_strand_id
1 'polypeptide(L)'
;MEITVGSHVWVEDQELAWVDGVVTSVNGNEAEVETINGNQVTTKLSKLYPKDMEAPDTGVDDMTKLSYLHEPAVLHNLATRYGIKEIYTYCGNILIAINPFQAISHLYDTELMDSYKGAQLGDRSPHVFAITDVAYRAMNNEGKSNSILVSGESGAGKTETTKMIMRYLAYLGGHAAAEARTVERKVLESNPVLEAFGNAKTVRNNNSSRFGKFVEIQFDACGQISGAAIRTYLLEKSRVCQISEPERNYHCFYLLCAAPPKFFKSCQEIEKYKLGDPKSFHYLNQSSCYELVGVDDSHDYLATKKAMDIVGISVEEQDAIFRIVAAILHLGNIAFALEGEDSSVLEDDKAKFHLQVTAELLMCDLEALETALCKRNMVTPEEVIKRSLDPLGAAISRDGLAKTIYARLFDWLVKKINVSIGQDPDSKCLIGVLDIYGFESFKTSSFEQFCINFTNEKLQQHFNQHVFKMEQSVYQEEEIDWSYIDFVDNQDVLDLIEKKPGGIISLLDETCMFPKSTHETFAQKLYQTFKDHKRFVKPKLARTEFTIVHYAGEVQYQCDQFLDKNKDYIVPEHQELLSTSKCSFIASLFPSLNAETPKSGKFSSIGSRFKLQLQQLMDILNSTEPHYIRCIKPNSDLRPEIFENVSVLQQLRSGGVLEAIRVKCEGYPTNRIFSEFLERFSILVPEVLKENVEENVACKSIMEKVGLSNYQIGKTKIFLRAGQMAELDGRKAKLLGESAKVIQKQVRSRIARKCYVRIQTASICIQTVLRGQLACESLKFRKRTAAAVKIQKSARRKSASRKYTNIKSSAIVVQTGIRAMVARNEFRSKMQNHSATIQAATEEEEKDSGKEEEDIGKEEKDNGKEEKDVGKEEKDVGKEEKDVGKEEKDSGKEVEEPEDKEPEKQPTVEVQEKEELPDPPVAVLEQNKPDKTYVSPDKEQEVTEESNEPYHIVEEISSPIQDVLTAEELPSEVEQLKVLLIGEKKRADEYQKKHAEAQELSEQRRKKLEETEKKVHQLQESLNRLLFSMSEQFSQLKTILQTPSSSKPASPPIARVDYFDNSDNSDASSTGSDFAFPASGRDSANNSCPRPKAPQVHVKDATATEITGTADSDKEGAFDDYF
;
A
#
# COMPACT_ATOMS: atom_id res chain seq x y z
N MET A 1 -6.45 25.00 -5.96
CA MET A 1 -5.87 24.44 -7.22
C MET A 1 -6.94 24.48 -8.29
N GLU A 2 -6.55 24.68 -9.54
CA GLU A 2 -7.45 24.55 -10.68
C GLU A 2 -7.38 23.10 -11.20
N ILE A 3 -8.51 22.41 -11.22
CA ILE A 3 -8.64 21.11 -11.87
C ILE A 3 -8.71 21.36 -13.38
N THR A 4 -7.81 20.76 -14.14
CA THR A 4 -7.64 21.02 -15.59
C THR A 4 -7.73 19.73 -16.40
N VAL A 5 -7.96 19.85 -17.71
CA VAL A 5 -8.04 18.70 -18.62
C VAL A 5 -6.74 17.88 -18.55
N GLY A 6 -6.88 16.56 -18.36
CA GLY A 6 -5.78 15.63 -18.08
C GLY A 6 -5.42 15.47 -16.59
N SER A 7 -6.13 16.12 -15.67
CA SER A 7 -5.98 15.87 -14.23
C SER A 7 -6.61 14.54 -13.83
N HIS A 8 -5.93 13.77 -12.97
CA HIS A 8 -6.52 12.61 -12.30
C HIS A 8 -7.32 13.06 -11.07
N VAL A 9 -8.54 12.55 -10.92
CA VAL A 9 -9.50 12.95 -9.89
C VAL A 9 -10.31 11.76 -9.38
N TRP A 10 -10.79 11.88 -8.14
CA TRP A 10 -11.79 10.99 -7.58
C TRP A 10 -13.19 11.55 -7.84
N VAL A 11 -14.10 10.68 -8.27
CA VAL A 11 -15.52 10.93 -8.54
C VAL A 11 -16.35 10.10 -7.57
N GLU A 12 -17.45 10.68 -7.07
CA GLU A 12 -18.41 10.01 -6.18
C GLU A 12 -19.16 8.90 -6.95
N ASP A 13 -19.24 7.70 -6.38
CA ASP A 13 -19.85 6.51 -6.98
C ASP A 13 -20.80 5.79 -5.99
N GLN A 14 -21.85 5.14 -6.47
CA GLN A 14 -22.87 4.53 -5.58
C GLN A 14 -22.47 3.16 -5.01
N GLU A 15 -21.62 2.39 -5.68
CA GLU A 15 -21.20 1.06 -5.24
C GLU A 15 -19.81 1.10 -4.58
N LEU A 16 -18.89 1.85 -5.18
CA LEU A 16 -17.50 1.96 -4.74
C LEU A 16 -17.23 3.15 -3.80
N ALA A 17 -18.25 3.97 -3.51
CA ALA A 17 -18.17 5.29 -2.84
C ALA A 17 -17.35 6.35 -3.61
N TRP A 18 -16.14 5.99 -4.08
CA TRP A 18 -15.24 6.82 -4.87
C TRP A 18 -14.56 5.99 -5.96
N VAL A 19 -14.51 6.53 -7.18
CA VAL A 19 -13.85 5.91 -8.35
C VAL A 19 -12.82 6.87 -8.95
N ASP A 20 -11.74 6.31 -9.51
CA ASP A 20 -10.69 7.06 -10.22
C ASP A 20 -11.13 7.41 -11.65
N GLY A 21 -10.75 8.61 -12.12
CA GLY A 21 -11.00 9.06 -13.47
C GLY A 21 -10.12 10.24 -13.90
N VAL A 22 -10.11 10.51 -15.20
CA VAL A 22 -9.34 11.59 -15.84
C VAL A 22 -10.29 12.64 -16.40
N VAL A 23 -10.04 13.90 -16.11
CA VAL A 23 -10.83 15.04 -16.62
C VAL A 23 -10.61 15.19 -18.13
N THR A 24 -11.65 14.96 -18.93
CA THR A 24 -11.61 15.05 -20.39
C THR A 24 -11.99 16.43 -20.91
N SER A 25 -12.93 17.11 -20.24
CA SER A 25 -13.31 18.49 -20.54
C SER A 25 -13.71 19.28 -19.29
N VAL A 26 -13.65 20.62 -19.36
CA VAL A 26 -14.07 21.52 -18.28
C VAL A 26 -14.97 22.61 -18.87
N ASN A 27 -16.26 22.52 -18.58
CA ASN A 27 -17.34 23.35 -19.10
C ASN A 27 -17.81 24.34 -18.00
N GLY A 28 -16.94 25.30 -17.67
CA GLY A 28 -17.22 26.33 -16.66
C GLY A 28 -17.16 25.78 -15.23
N ASN A 29 -18.32 25.52 -14.63
CA ASN A 29 -18.44 24.97 -13.26
C ASN A 29 -18.55 23.42 -13.23
N GLU A 30 -18.70 22.79 -14.38
CA GLU A 30 -18.86 21.34 -14.54
C GLU A 30 -17.70 20.78 -15.36
N ALA A 31 -17.33 19.53 -15.07
CA ALA A 31 -16.25 18.81 -15.73
C ALA A 31 -16.74 17.43 -16.15
N GLU A 32 -16.31 17.00 -17.33
CA GLU A 32 -16.50 15.64 -17.81
C GLU A 32 -15.29 14.82 -17.38
N VAL A 33 -15.54 13.67 -16.76
CA VAL A 33 -14.51 12.76 -16.26
C VAL A 33 -14.72 11.38 -16.87
N GLU A 34 -13.70 10.85 -17.51
CA GLU A 34 -13.66 9.46 -17.97
C GLU A 34 -13.12 8.59 -16.83
N THR A 35 -14.00 7.76 -16.25
CA THR A 35 -13.64 6.84 -15.16
C THR A 35 -12.79 5.68 -15.68
N ILE A 36 -12.05 5.02 -14.80
CA ILE A 36 -11.25 3.82 -15.14
C ILE A 36 -12.07 2.66 -15.73
N ASN A 37 -13.39 2.66 -15.50
CA ASN A 37 -14.34 1.70 -16.06
C ASN A 37 -14.83 2.06 -17.48
N GLY A 38 -14.35 3.16 -18.08
CA GLY A 38 -14.77 3.65 -19.40
C GLY A 38 -16.09 4.44 -19.41
N ASN A 39 -16.72 4.64 -18.25
CA ASN A 39 -17.92 5.47 -18.14
C ASN A 39 -17.52 6.95 -18.07
N GLN A 40 -18.13 7.79 -18.90
CA GLN A 40 -18.05 9.25 -18.77
C GLN A 40 -19.08 9.76 -17.76
N VAL A 41 -18.64 10.58 -16.81
CA VAL A 41 -19.48 11.19 -15.77
C VAL A 41 -19.27 12.70 -15.81
N THR A 42 -20.36 13.45 -16.05
CA THR A 42 -20.36 14.91 -15.90
C THR A 42 -20.70 15.26 -14.45
N THR A 43 -19.84 16.02 -13.77
CA THR A 43 -20.06 16.45 -12.39
C THR A 43 -19.52 17.85 -12.13
N LYS A 44 -19.89 18.44 -10.98
CA LYS A 44 -19.46 19.78 -10.60
C LYS A 44 -18.02 19.76 -10.10
N LEU A 45 -17.24 20.76 -10.46
CA LEU A 45 -15.86 20.92 -9.98
C LEU A 45 -15.74 20.89 -8.45
N SER A 46 -16.77 21.35 -7.73
CA SER A 46 -16.85 21.31 -6.26
C SER A 46 -17.08 19.92 -5.65
N LYS A 47 -17.31 18.88 -6.46
CA LYS A 47 -17.43 17.47 -6.05
C LYS A 47 -16.22 16.61 -6.45
N LEU A 48 -15.26 17.18 -7.18
CA LEU A 48 -14.05 16.47 -7.60
C LEU A 48 -12.92 16.68 -6.61
N TYR A 49 -12.27 15.58 -6.23
CA TYR A 49 -11.10 15.61 -5.35
C TYR A 49 -9.85 15.20 -6.15
N PRO A 50 -8.73 15.94 -6.07
CA PRO A 50 -7.54 15.60 -6.85
C PRO A 50 -6.95 14.28 -6.38
N LYS A 51 -6.52 13.43 -7.32
CA LYS A 51 -5.81 12.18 -7.01
C LYS A 51 -4.30 12.45 -6.92
N ASP A 52 -3.66 11.82 -5.94
CA ASP A 52 -2.21 11.76 -5.87
C ASP A 52 -1.68 10.67 -6.81
N MET A 53 -0.70 11.02 -7.66
CA MET A 53 -0.06 10.13 -8.64
C MET A 53 1.42 9.86 -8.30
N GLU A 54 1.94 10.45 -7.21
CA GLU A 54 3.27 10.17 -6.67
C GLU A 54 3.22 9.40 -5.32
N ALA A 55 2.01 9.07 -4.86
CA ALA A 55 1.78 8.18 -3.71
C ALA A 55 2.32 6.75 -3.98
N PRO A 56 2.95 6.08 -2.99
CA PRO A 56 3.46 4.72 -3.17
C PRO A 56 2.35 3.68 -3.42
N ASP A 57 2.63 2.69 -4.27
CA ASP A 57 1.72 1.55 -4.56
C ASP A 57 1.33 0.73 -3.31
N THR A 58 2.10 0.83 -2.23
CA THR A 58 1.86 0.19 -0.92
C THR A 58 0.99 1.05 0.02
N GLY A 59 0.61 2.25 -0.39
CA GLY A 59 0.11 3.28 0.51
C GLY A 59 1.19 3.84 1.46
N VAL A 60 0.77 4.69 2.40
CA VAL A 60 1.61 5.35 3.41
C VAL A 60 1.24 4.94 4.84
N ASP A 61 2.25 4.75 5.68
CA ASP A 61 2.12 4.39 7.09
C ASP A 61 1.41 5.45 7.94
N ASP A 62 1.53 6.73 7.59
CA ASP A 62 0.81 7.83 8.22
C ASP A 62 0.16 8.72 7.16
N MET A 63 -1.15 8.89 7.26
CA MET A 63 -1.94 9.65 6.30
C MET A 63 -1.66 11.15 6.31
N THR A 64 -1.02 11.72 7.35
CA THR A 64 -0.52 13.11 7.31
C THR A 64 0.54 13.33 6.22
N LYS A 65 1.16 12.25 5.74
CA LYS A 65 2.18 12.25 4.68
C LYS A 65 1.58 12.24 3.27
N LEU A 66 0.25 12.12 3.11
CA LEU A 66 -0.45 12.22 1.82
C LEU A 66 -0.39 13.65 1.28
N SER A 67 -0.15 13.83 -0.02
CA SER A 67 -0.10 15.15 -0.65
C SER A 67 -1.48 15.84 -0.70
N TYR A 68 -2.54 15.03 -0.74
CA TYR A 68 -3.93 15.43 -0.58
C TYR A 68 -4.58 14.60 0.55
N LEU A 69 -4.79 15.22 1.70
CA LEU A 69 -5.50 14.60 2.82
C LEU A 69 -7.00 14.93 2.70
N HIS A 70 -7.77 14.02 2.08
CA HIS A 70 -9.22 14.12 1.91
C HIS A 70 -9.87 12.73 1.95
N GLU A 71 -11.21 12.70 2.00
CA GLU A 71 -12.00 11.48 2.21
C GLU A 71 -11.67 10.33 1.23
N PRO A 72 -11.66 10.52 -0.12
CA PRO A 72 -11.26 9.46 -1.04
C PRO A 72 -9.81 8.98 -0.86
N ALA A 73 -8.84 9.87 -0.61
CA ALA A 73 -7.44 9.48 -0.42
C ALA A 73 -7.23 8.64 0.86
N VAL A 74 -7.95 8.98 1.93
CA VAL A 74 -7.98 8.21 3.18
C VAL A 74 -8.53 6.80 2.94
N LEU A 75 -9.70 6.70 2.28
CA LEU A 75 -10.33 5.42 1.98
C LEU A 75 -9.43 4.54 1.09
N HIS A 76 -8.84 5.12 0.04
CA HIS A 76 -7.94 4.42 -0.87
C HIS A 76 -6.67 3.93 -0.16
N ASN A 77 -6.04 4.75 0.68
CA ASN A 77 -4.84 4.35 1.42
C ASN A 77 -5.12 3.15 2.35
N LEU A 78 -6.26 3.17 3.05
CA LEU A 78 -6.67 2.09 3.94
C LEU A 78 -7.02 0.81 3.18
N ALA A 79 -7.68 0.92 2.02
CA ALA A 79 -7.98 -0.22 1.15
C ALA A 79 -6.70 -0.88 0.60
N THR A 80 -5.76 -0.07 0.08
CA THR A 80 -4.47 -0.54 -0.45
C THR A 80 -3.63 -1.25 0.62
N ARG A 81 -3.53 -0.67 1.82
CA ARG A 81 -2.81 -1.27 2.96
C ARG A 81 -3.45 -2.56 3.45
N TYR A 82 -4.78 -2.59 3.56
CA TYR A 82 -5.52 -3.83 3.88
C TYR A 82 -5.27 -4.93 2.84
N GLY A 83 -5.20 -4.59 1.55
CA GLY A 83 -4.88 -5.52 0.46
C GLY A 83 -3.50 -6.17 0.56
N ILE A 84 -2.49 -5.47 1.10
CA ILE A 84 -1.16 -6.03 1.41
C ILE A 84 -1.05 -6.61 2.83
N LYS A 85 -2.17 -6.72 3.55
CA LYS A 85 -2.31 -7.22 4.94
C LYS A 85 -1.69 -6.35 6.03
N GLU A 86 -1.37 -5.09 5.72
CA GLU A 86 -0.98 -4.06 6.69
C GLU A 86 -2.22 -3.48 7.36
N ILE A 87 -2.67 -4.09 8.47
CA ILE A 87 -3.95 -3.75 9.12
C ILE A 87 -3.91 -2.45 9.96
N TYR A 88 -2.72 -1.90 10.21
CA TYR A 88 -2.51 -0.73 11.05
C TYR A 88 -2.05 0.46 10.20
N THR A 89 -2.58 1.65 10.47
CA THR A 89 -2.24 2.90 9.78
C THR A 89 -2.35 4.08 10.73
N TYR A 90 -1.38 4.99 10.76
CA TYR A 90 -1.47 6.24 11.54
C TYR A 90 -2.27 7.32 10.81
N CYS A 91 -2.86 8.22 11.59
CA CYS A 91 -3.43 9.48 11.17
C CYS A 91 -2.92 10.56 12.12
N GLY A 92 -1.61 10.82 12.05
CA GLY A 92 -0.86 11.44 13.14
C GLY A 92 -0.96 10.59 14.41
N ASN A 93 -1.34 11.20 15.53
CA ASN A 93 -1.37 10.57 16.85
C ASN A 93 -2.57 9.62 17.06
N ILE A 94 -3.36 9.35 16.02
CA ILE A 94 -4.48 8.39 16.02
C ILE A 94 -4.04 7.13 15.27
N LEU A 95 -4.22 5.96 15.88
CA LEU A 95 -4.03 4.68 15.18
C LEU A 95 -5.35 4.15 14.64
N ILE A 96 -5.38 3.83 13.35
CA ILE A 96 -6.47 3.09 12.70
C ILE A 96 -6.08 1.61 12.66
N ALA A 97 -7.02 0.74 13.02
CA ALA A 97 -6.85 -0.71 13.04
C ALA A 97 -8.01 -1.38 12.30
N ILE A 98 -7.73 -2.14 11.24
CA ILE A 98 -8.78 -2.79 10.41
C ILE A 98 -8.82 -4.28 10.72
N ASN A 99 -9.98 -4.82 11.10
CA ASN A 99 -10.08 -6.24 11.48
C ASN A 99 -9.80 -7.18 10.28
N PRO A 100 -8.72 -7.99 10.28
CA PRO A 100 -8.41 -8.88 9.15
C PRO A 100 -9.35 -10.09 9.03
N PHE A 101 -10.13 -10.43 10.05
CA PHE A 101 -10.89 -11.69 10.17
C PHE A 101 -10.07 -12.99 10.00
N GLN A 102 -8.73 -12.89 10.04
CA GLN A 102 -7.78 -14.00 10.01
C GLN A 102 -6.59 -13.70 10.93
N ALA A 103 -5.96 -14.75 11.47
CA ALA A 103 -4.72 -14.60 12.23
C ALA A 103 -3.56 -14.27 11.29
N ILE A 104 -2.86 -13.16 11.54
CA ILE A 104 -1.66 -12.77 10.80
C ILE A 104 -0.43 -13.29 11.56
N SER A 105 0.38 -14.11 10.90
CA SER A 105 1.63 -14.66 11.46
C SER A 105 2.62 -13.55 11.81
N HIS A 106 3.34 -13.71 12.92
CA HIS A 106 4.40 -12.82 13.41
C HIS A 106 4.00 -11.41 13.86
N LEU A 107 2.73 -11.00 13.68
CA LEU A 107 2.24 -9.66 14.06
C LEU A 107 2.21 -9.41 15.59
N TYR A 108 2.19 -10.47 16.41
CA TYR A 108 2.13 -10.38 17.87
C TYR A 108 3.16 -11.26 18.58
N ASP A 109 4.33 -11.43 17.95
CA ASP A 109 5.46 -12.22 18.50
C ASP A 109 6.36 -11.36 19.40
N THR A 110 7.03 -11.99 20.36
CA THR A 110 7.89 -11.29 21.34
C THR A 110 9.07 -10.56 20.68
N GLU A 111 9.61 -11.10 19.58
CA GLU A 111 10.66 -10.44 18.80
C GLU A 111 10.18 -9.08 18.23
N LEU A 112 8.91 -9.01 17.82
CA LEU A 112 8.31 -7.75 17.38
C LEU A 112 8.10 -6.81 18.56
N MET A 113 7.65 -7.31 19.72
CA MET A 113 7.50 -6.51 20.95
C MET A 113 8.83 -5.84 21.36
N ASP A 114 9.95 -6.56 21.34
CA ASP A 114 11.28 -5.97 21.59
C ASP A 114 11.67 -4.92 20.54
N SER A 115 11.24 -5.06 19.28
CA SER A 115 11.55 -4.10 18.22
C SER A 115 10.86 -2.73 18.38
N TYR A 116 9.73 -2.68 19.11
CA TYR A 116 8.98 -1.45 19.44
C TYR A 116 9.40 -0.82 20.78
N LYS A 117 10.02 -1.61 21.67
CA LYS A 117 10.36 -1.21 23.05
C LYS A 117 11.27 0.02 23.09
N GLY A 118 10.69 1.17 23.44
CA GLY A 118 11.39 2.46 23.50
C GLY A 118 11.62 3.17 22.16
N ALA A 119 11.08 2.69 21.04
CA ALA A 119 11.17 3.35 19.73
C ALA A 119 10.29 4.61 19.67
N GLN A 120 10.67 5.64 18.92
CA GLN A 120 9.82 6.84 18.78
C GLN A 120 8.64 6.57 17.83
N LEU A 121 7.56 7.35 17.99
CA LEU A 121 6.38 7.22 17.15
C LEU A 121 6.72 7.64 15.71
N GLY A 122 6.79 6.66 14.81
CA GLY A 122 7.20 6.85 13.41
C GLY A 122 8.58 6.27 13.04
N ASP A 123 9.40 5.84 14.01
CA ASP A 123 10.64 5.07 13.77
C ASP A 123 10.36 3.66 13.20
N ARG A 124 9.13 3.18 13.46
CA ARG A 124 8.61 1.85 13.10
C ARG A 124 7.29 2.00 12.35
N SER A 125 6.91 0.94 11.64
CA SER A 125 5.60 0.85 10.99
C SER A 125 4.45 0.97 12.02
N PRO A 126 3.21 1.23 11.56
CA PRO A 126 2.10 1.45 12.47
C PRO A 126 1.76 0.19 13.26
N HIS A 127 1.67 0.31 14.59
CA HIS A 127 1.29 -0.83 15.43
C HIS A 127 0.67 -0.41 16.76
N VAL A 128 -0.20 -1.26 17.31
CA VAL A 128 -0.79 -1.09 18.64
C VAL A 128 0.28 -1.00 19.74
N PHE A 129 1.40 -1.70 19.57
CA PHE A 129 2.54 -1.65 20.51
C PHE A 129 3.19 -0.26 20.55
N ALA A 130 3.27 0.48 19.44
CA ALA A 130 3.89 1.81 19.42
C ALA A 130 3.11 2.83 20.27
N ILE A 131 1.78 2.88 20.11
CA ILE A 131 0.89 3.73 20.93
C ILE A 131 1.00 3.35 22.41
N THR A 132 1.03 2.05 22.70
CA THR A 132 1.14 1.53 24.08
C THR A 132 2.50 1.83 24.71
N ASP A 133 3.58 1.78 23.93
CA ASP A 133 4.95 2.13 24.35
C ASP A 133 5.10 3.62 24.65
N VAL A 134 4.48 4.47 23.82
CA VAL A 134 4.41 5.92 24.06
C VAL A 134 3.66 6.23 25.35
N ALA A 135 2.48 5.65 25.57
CA ALA A 135 1.72 5.85 26.83
C ALA A 135 2.50 5.39 28.07
N TYR A 136 3.20 4.24 27.98
CA TYR A 136 4.04 3.73 29.06
C TYR A 136 5.27 4.60 29.36
N ARG A 137 5.95 5.12 28.32
CA ARG A 137 7.06 6.07 28.50
C ARG A 137 6.61 7.43 29.00
N ALA A 138 5.48 7.95 28.53
CA ALA A 138 4.92 9.20 29.03
C ALA A 138 4.63 9.08 30.54
N MET A 139 4.02 7.98 30.98
CA MET A 139 3.80 7.68 32.40
C MET A 139 5.12 7.63 33.19
N ASN A 140 6.11 6.86 32.74
CA ASN A 140 7.37 6.70 33.46
C ASN A 140 8.26 7.96 33.47
N ASN A 141 8.20 8.80 32.43
CA ASN A 141 9.03 9.99 32.30
C ASN A 141 8.39 11.24 32.95
N GLU A 142 7.07 11.38 32.88
CA GLU A 142 6.35 12.58 33.35
C GLU A 142 5.60 12.37 34.67
N GLY A 143 5.45 11.12 35.13
CA GLY A 143 4.67 10.77 36.33
C GLY A 143 3.15 10.98 36.17
N LYS A 144 2.67 11.12 34.92
CA LYS A 144 1.25 11.32 34.59
C LYS A 144 0.56 10.00 34.27
N SER A 145 -0.67 9.83 34.74
CA SER A 145 -1.51 8.72 34.29
C SER A 145 -1.98 8.92 32.85
N ASN A 146 -2.13 7.83 32.09
CA ASN A 146 -2.45 7.82 30.66
C ASN A 146 -3.75 7.02 30.42
N SER A 147 -4.44 7.29 29.31
CA SER A 147 -5.61 6.51 28.87
C SER A 147 -5.50 6.13 27.39
N ILE A 148 -5.79 4.87 27.04
CA ILE A 148 -5.86 4.39 25.66
C ILE A 148 -7.32 4.07 25.34
N LEU A 149 -7.91 4.83 24.41
CA LEU A 149 -9.32 4.75 24.06
C LEU A 149 -9.50 3.92 22.78
N VAL A 150 -10.01 2.69 22.95
CA VAL A 150 -10.27 1.74 21.86
C VAL A 150 -11.75 1.81 21.49
N SER A 151 -12.04 2.21 20.25
CA SER A 151 -13.39 2.58 19.80
C SER A 151 -13.65 2.13 18.37
N GLY A 152 -14.93 2.04 17.97
CA GLY A 152 -15.36 1.52 16.66
C GLY A 152 -16.63 0.67 16.76
N GLU A 153 -17.17 0.21 15.62
CA GLU A 153 -18.40 -0.58 15.59
C GLU A 153 -18.27 -1.97 16.27
N SER A 154 -19.39 -2.67 16.45
CA SER A 154 -19.37 -4.07 16.91
C SER A 154 -18.83 -4.99 15.81
N GLY A 155 -17.98 -5.96 16.19
CA GLY A 155 -17.22 -6.79 15.26
C GLY A 155 -15.94 -6.15 14.70
N ALA A 156 -15.65 -4.87 14.98
CA ALA A 156 -14.47 -4.17 14.48
C ALA A 156 -13.13 -4.57 15.13
N GLY A 157 -13.10 -5.53 16.06
CA GLY A 157 -11.86 -6.04 16.67
C GLY A 157 -11.36 -5.29 17.91
N LYS A 158 -12.16 -4.38 18.49
CA LYS A 158 -11.80 -3.61 19.71
C LYS A 158 -11.22 -4.48 20.83
N THR A 159 -11.96 -5.50 21.26
CA THR A 159 -11.59 -6.33 22.43
C THR A 159 -10.31 -7.15 22.18
N GLU A 160 -10.02 -7.54 20.93
CA GLU A 160 -8.75 -8.16 20.56
C GLU A 160 -7.59 -7.16 20.57
N THR A 161 -7.82 -5.94 20.10
CA THR A 161 -6.86 -4.83 20.22
C THR A 161 -6.55 -4.55 21.70
N THR A 162 -7.56 -4.51 22.56
CA THR A 162 -7.44 -4.40 24.03
C THR A 162 -6.64 -5.56 24.64
N LYS A 163 -6.85 -6.81 24.18
CA LYS A 163 -6.03 -7.97 24.60
C LYS A 163 -4.55 -7.79 24.22
N MET A 164 -4.25 -7.25 23.04
CA MET A 164 -2.86 -6.98 22.62
C MET A 164 -2.20 -5.81 23.38
N ILE A 165 -2.95 -4.75 23.71
CA ILE A 165 -2.47 -3.66 24.58
C ILE A 165 -2.06 -4.22 25.96
N MET A 166 -2.96 -4.99 26.60
CA MET A 166 -2.69 -5.57 27.93
C MET A 166 -1.47 -6.50 27.92
N ARG A 167 -1.34 -7.35 26.90
CA ARG A 167 -0.19 -8.25 26.72
C ARG A 167 1.13 -7.49 26.54
N TYR A 168 1.13 -6.35 25.84
CA TYR A 168 2.33 -5.53 25.68
C TYR A 168 2.67 -4.70 26.93
N LEU A 169 1.69 -4.16 27.64
CA LEU A 169 1.91 -3.55 28.96
C LEU A 169 2.52 -4.54 29.96
N ALA A 170 2.07 -5.80 29.93
CA ALA A 170 2.64 -6.88 30.73
C ALA A 170 4.07 -7.26 30.31
N TYR A 171 4.40 -7.16 29.02
CA TYR A 171 5.77 -7.35 28.55
C TYR A 171 6.72 -6.22 29.01
N LEU A 172 6.21 -4.99 29.16
CA LEU A 172 6.98 -3.84 29.61
C LEU A 172 7.14 -3.75 31.13
N GLY A 173 6.05 -3.94 31.88
CA GLY A 173 6.01 -3.81 33.35
C GLY A 173 6.05 -5.13 34.13
N GLY A 174 6.33 -6.26 33.47
CA GLY A 174 6.30 -7.60 34.06
C GLY A 174 7.59 -8.00 34.79
N HIS A 175 7.44 -8.73 35.89
CA HIS A 175 8.56 -9.37 36.60
C HIS A 175 9.08 -10.60 35.84
N ALA A 176 10.32 -10.54 35.33
CA ALA A 176 10.95 -11.63 34.56
C ALA A 176 11.31 -12.90 35.36
N ALA A 177 10.82 -13.07 36.59
CA ALA A 177 11.30 -14.08 37.55
C ALA A 177 10.19 -14.79 38.36
N ALA A 178 8.91 -14.63 38.00
CA ALA A 178 7.79 -15.17 38.76
C ALA A 178 6.93 -16.16 37.94
N GLU A 179 6.97 -17.45 38.32
CA GLU A 179 6.04 -18.48 37.79
C GLU A 179 4.61 -18.38 38.39
N ALA A 180 4.37 -17.40 39.26
CA ALA A 180 3.04 -17.06 39.76
C ALA A 180 2.18 -16.39 38.67
N ARG A 181 0.85 -16.56 38.74
CA ARG A 181 -0.08 -15.94 37.77
C ARG A 181 0.07 -14.41 37.80
N THR A 182 0.59 -13.83 36.73
CA THR A 182 0.76 -12.38 36.55
C THR A 182 -0.58 -11.65 36.64
N VAL A 183 -0.56 -10.36 37.00
CA VAL A 183 -1.76 -9.51 37.05
C VAL A 183 -2.46 -9.49 35.67
N GLU A 184 -1.70 -9.34 34.60
CA GLU A 184 -2.16 -9.49 33.21
C GLU A 184 -2.86 -10.84 32.98
N ARG A 185 -2.23 -11.96 33.35
CA ARG A 185 -2.83 -13.28 33.17
C ARG A 185 -4.15 -13.41 33.92
N LYS A 186 -4.27 -12.88 35.14
CA LYS A 186 -5.56 -12.84 35.86
C LYS A 186 -6.61 -11.99 35.15
N VAL A 187 -6.24 -10.82 34.64
CA VAL A 187 -7.14 -9.95 33.85
C VAL A 187 -7.61 -10.68 32.59
N LEU A 188 -6.70 -11.31 31.85
CA LEU A 188 -7.00 -12.11 30.66
C LEU A 188 -7.91 -13.30 30.99
N GLU A 189 -7.57 -14.11 31.99
CA GLU A 189 -8.34 -15.26 32.46
C GLU A 189 -9.69 -14.88 33.11
N SER A 190 -9.92 -13.60 33.45
CA SER A 190 -11.23 -13.10 33.91
C SER A 190 -12.21 -12.78 32.78
N ASN A 191 -11.74 -12.54 31.54
CA ASN A 191 -12.62 -12.13 30.44
C ASN A 191 -13.76 -13.15 30.15
N PRO A 192 -13.56 -14.48 30.16
CA PRO A 192 -14.67 -15.42 29.91
C PRO A 192 -15.85 -15.27 30.88
N VAL A 193 -15.61 -14.85 32.13
CA VAL A 193 -16.69 -14.55 33.09
C VAL A 193 -17.43 -13.26 32.71
N LEU A 194 -16.70 -12.22 32.30
CA LEU A 194 -17.29 -10.95 31.86
C LEU A 194 -18.00 -11.07 30.50
N GLU A 195 -17.48 -11.88 29.58
CA GLU A 195 -18.10 -12.16 28.28
C GLU A 195 -19.38 -13.00 28.48
N ALA A 196 -19.35 -14.05 29.31
CA ALA A 196 -20.55 -14.86 29.60
C ALA A 196 -21.72 -14.04 30.21
N PHE A 197 -21.43 -13.11 31.13
CA PHE A 197 -22.46 -12.34 31.84
C PHE A 197 -22.72 -10.93 31.28
N GLY A 198 -21.88 -10.43 30.39
CA GLY A 198 -21.93 -9.06 29.86
C GLY A 198 -22.03 -8.96 28.33
N ASN A 199 -21.79 -10.05 27.59
CA ASN A 199 -21.93 -10.06 26.14
C ASN A 199 -23.19 -10.83 25.71
N ALA A 200 -23.67 -10.51 24.51
CA ALA A 200 -24.78 -11.18 23.85
C ALA A 200 -24.61 -11.15 22.33
N LYS A 201 -25.39 -11.99 21.62
CA LYS A 201 -25.52 -11.92 20.16
C LYS A 201 -26.47 -10.80 19.76
N THR A 202 -25.99 -9.88 18.93
CA THR A 202 -26.77 -8.79 18.33
C THR A 202 -27.00 -9.02 16.84
N VAL A 203 -27.72 -8.10 16.17
CA VAL A 203 -27.92 -8.14 14.70
C VAL A 203 -26.59 -8.12 13.92
N ARG A 204 -25.53 -7.46 14.43
CA ARG A 204 -24.26 -7.26 13.71
C ARG A 204 -23.09 -8.17 14.14
N ASN A 205 -23.20 -8.88 15.27
CA ASN A 205 -22.08 -9.63 15.89
C ASN A 205 -22.59 -10.73 16.84
N ASN A 206 -21.97 -11.91 16.80
CA ASN A 206 -22.33 -13.07 17.65
C ASN A 206 -21.89 -12.94 19.12
N ASN A 207 -20.81 -12.22 19.41
CA ASN A 207 -20.29 -12.00 20.76
C ASN A 207 -19.99 -10.50 20.93
N SER A 208 -21.00 -9.73 21.39
CA SER A 208 -20.92 -8.27 21.53
C SER A 208 -21.13 -7.85 22.98
N SER A 209 -20.16 -7.14 23.55
CA SER A 209 -20.29 -6.52 24.87
C SER A 209 -21.48 -5.56 24.91
N ARG A 210 -22.37 -5.74 25.91
CA ARG A 210 -23.51 -4.88 26.21
C ARG A 210 -23.31 -4.11 27.53
N PHE A 211 -22.05 -3.73 27.76
CA PHE A 211 -21.54 -2.85 28.80
C PHE A 211 -20.23 -2.22 28.30
N GLY A 212 -19.85 -1.05 28.83
CA GLY A 212 -18.54 -0.44 28.62
C GLY A 212 -17.54 -0.91 29.69
N LYS A 213 -16.30 -1.21 29.29
CA LYS A 213 -15.25 -1.76 30.16
C LYS A 213 -14.02 -0.84 30.16
N PHE A 214 -13.72 -0.24 31.31
CA PHE A 214 -12.46 0.48 31.54
C PHE A 214 -11.55 -0.40 32.40
N VAL A 215 -10.38 -0.75 31.88
CA VAL A 215 -9.38 -1.57 32.57
C VAL A 215 -8.21 -0.69 32.97
N GLU A 216 -8.11 -0.39 34.27
CA GLU A 216 -7.00 0.35 34.85
C GLU A 216 -5.86 -0.62 35.14
N ILE A 217 -4.74 -0.53 34.41
CA ILE A 217 -3.48 -1.18 34.81
C ILE A 217 -2.72 -0.21 35.70
N GLN A 218 -2.32 -0.66 36.89
CA GLN A 218 -1.75 0.17 37.94
C GLN A 218 -0.26 -0.17 38.11
N PHE A 219 0.57 0.86 38.27
CA PHE A 219 2.02 0.73 38.27
C PHE A 219 2.63 1.30 39.55
N ASP A 220 3.77 0.75 39.94
CA ASP A 220 4.61 1.26 41.02
C ASP A 220 5.56 2.38 40.55
N ALA A 221 6.35 2.92 41.49
CA ALA A 221 7.33 3.98 41.22
C ALA A 221 8.55 3.51 40.39
N CYS A 222 8.60 2.23 39.99
CA CYS A 222 9.61 1.64 39.11
C CYS A 222 9.03 1.25 37.73
N GLY A 223 7.76 1.58 37.44
CA GLY A 223 7.08 1.23 36.20
C GLY A 223 6.63 -0.24 36.11
N GLN A 224 6.66 -0.98 37.21
CA GLN A 224 6.23 -2.38 37.26
C GLN A 224 4.74 -2.47 37.63
N ILE A 225 4.03 -3.47 37.11
CA ILE A 225 2.58 -3.62 37.38
C ILE A 225 2.38 -4.02 38.84
N SER A 226 1.80 -3.13 39.64
CA SER A 226 1.47 -3.37 41.06
C SER A 226 0.08 -3.98 41.22
N GLY A 227 -0.85 -3.63 40.33
CA GLY A 227 -2.24 -4.11 40.38
C GLY A 227 -3.03 -3.79 39.11
N ALA A 228 -4.32 -4.14 39.12
CA ALA A 228 -5.26 -3.68 38.10
C ALA A 228 -6.71 -3.69 38.62
N ALA A 229 -7.56 -2.87 38.01
CA ALA A 229 -8.98 -2.77 38.34
C ALA A 229 -9.85 -2.65 37.07
N ILE A 230 -11.01 -3.31 37.08
CA ILE A 230 -12.01 -3.22 36.01
C ILE A 230 -13.19 -2.38 36.52
N ARG A 231 -13.49 -1.28 35.83
CA ARG A 231 -14.71 -0.49 36.02
C ARG A 231 -15.67 -0.78 34.87
N THR A 232 -16.88 -1.16 35.22
CA THR A 232 -17.95 -1.45 34.26
C THR A 232 -19.02 -0.39 34.28
N TYR A 233 -19.45 0.02 33.09
CA TYR A 233 -20.46 1.04 32.87
C TYR A 233 -21.58 0.45 32.02
N LEU A 234 -22.83 0.84 32.30
CA LEU A 234 -23.95 0.72 31.34
C LEU A 234 -24.24 -0.71 30.85
N LEU A 235 -24.42 -1.63 31.79
CA LEU A 235 -25.02 -2.93 31.52
C LEU A 235 -26.45 -2.75 30.98
N GLU A 236 -26.73 -3.32 29.81
CA GLU A 236 -28.04 -3.30 29.13
C GLU A 236 -29.12 -4.11 29.87
N LYS A 237 -29.56 -3.64 31.04
CA LYS A 237 -30.47 -4.36 31.95
C LYS A 237 -31.72 -4.92 31.25
N SER A 238 -32.29 -4.19 30.29
CA SER A 238 -33.51 -4.58 29.57
C SER A 238 -33.39 -5.92 28.84
N ARG A 239 -32.21 -6.25 28.31
CA ARG A 239 -31.94 -7.51 27.59
C ARG A 239 -32.24 -8.76 28.41
N VAL A 240 -32.16 -8.66 29.74
CA VAL A 240 -32.50 -9.75 30.67
C VAL A 240 -33.95 -10.22 30.51
N CYS A 241 -34.88 -9.31 30.18
CA CYS A 241 -36.31 -9.61 30.06
C CYS A 241 -36.87 -9.43 28.63
N GLN A 242 -36.20 -8.67 27.76
CA GLN A 242 -36.71 -8.23 26.47
C GLN A 242 -35.66 -8.43 25.37
N ILE A 243 -35.99 -9.16 24.31
CA ILE A 243 -35.09 -9.46 23.18
C ILE A 243 -35.81 -9.13 21.86
N SER A 244 -35.11 -8.49 20.93
CA SER A 244 -35.57 -8.29 19.55
C SER A 244 -35.11 -9.45 18.65
N GLU A 245 -35.91 -9.86 17.68
CA GLU A 245 -35.46 -10.76 16.60
C GLU A 245 -34.38 -10.04 15.74
N PRO A 246 -33.27 -10.69 15.32
CA PRO A 246 -32.79 -12.04 15.64
C PRO A 246 -31.66 -12.06 16.69
N GLU A 247 -31.79 -11.32 17.80
CA GLU A 247 -30.78 -11.22 18.87
C GLU A 247 -30.90 -12.34 19.92
N ARG A 248 -30.07 -12.28 20.97
CA ARG A 248 -30.16 -13.13 22.17
C ARG A 248 -30.18 -12.34 23.48
N ASN A 249 -30.51 -13.05 24.57
CA ASN A 249 -30.12 -12.67 25.92
C ASN A 249 -28.58 -12.80 26.12
N TYR A 250 -28.10 -12.51 27.33
CA TYR A 250 -26.71 -12.78 27.72
C TYR A 250 -26.34 -14.26 27.61
N HIS A 251 -25.08 -14.55 27.22
CA HIS A 251 -24.65 -15.93 26.94
C HIS A 251 -24.85 -16.88 28.12
N CYS A 252 -24.62 -16.44 29.36
CA CYS A 252 -24.71 -17.25 30.58
C CYS A 252 -26.02 -18.05 30.74
N PHE A 253 -27.15 -17.55 30.22
CA PHE A 253 -28.42 -18.28 30.22
C PHE A 253 -28.40 -19.50 29.28
N TYR A 254 -27.84 -19.35 28.08
CA TYR A 254 -27.71 -20.42 27.09
C TYR A 254 -26.64 -21.42 27.52
N LEU A 255 -25.48 -20.94 28.01
CA LEU A 255 -24.42 -21.78 28.58
C LEU A 255 -24.95 -22.67 29.71
N LEU A 256 -25.80 -22.14 30.60
CA LEU A 256 -26.39 -22.92 31.70
C LEU A 256 -27.43 -23.95 31.23
N CYS A 257 -28.18 -23.66 30.17
CA CYS A 257 -29.08 -24.64 29.54
C CYS A 257 -28.32 -25.73 28.76
N ALA A 258 -27.13 -25.42 28.24
CA ALA A 258 -26.25 -26.32 27.50
C ALA A 258 -25.29 -27.14 28.40
N ALA A 259 -25.38 -27.03 29.73
CA ALA A 259 -24.46 -27.67 30.66
C ALA A 259 -24.43 -29.21 30.48
N PRO A 260 -23.25 -29.83 30.21
CA PRO A 260 -23.18 -31.17 29.64
C PRO A 260 -23.74 -32.28 30.56
N PRO A 261 -24.71 -33.08 30.11
CA PRO A 261 -25.41 -34.02 30.98
C PRO A 261 -24.60 -35.29 31.30
N LYS A 262 -24.55 -35.62 32.60
CA LYS A 262 -24.32 -36.95 33.20
C LYS A 262 -22.96 -37.64 32.97
N PHE A 263 -22.12 -37.24 32.01
CA PHE A 263 -20.84 -37.93 31.78
C PHE A 263 -19.74 -37.57 32.79
N PHE A 264 -19.76 -36.34 33.33
CA PHE A 264 -18.91 -35.95 34.46
C PHE A 264 -19.71 -35.90 35.76
N LYS A 265 -19.18 -36.57 36.80
CA LYS A 265 -19.83 -36.82 38.10
C LYS A 265 -20.07 -35.57 38.97
N SER A 266 -19.74 -34.40 38.44
CA SER A 266 -19.82 -33.08 39.09
C SER A 266 -20.93 -32.17 38.53
N CYS A 267 -21.58 -32.53 37.43
CA CYS A 267 -22.54 -31.67 36.73
C CYS A 267 -23.95 -32.31 36.70
N GLN A 268 -24.73 -32.07 37.76
CA GLN A 268 -26.17 -32.40 37.83
C GLN A 268 -27.06 -31.15 37.65
N GLU A 269 -26.51 -30.06 37.10
CA GLU A 269 -27.08 -28.71 37.25
C GLU A 269 -28.43 -28.52 36.56
N ILE A 270 -28.65 -29.09 35.37
CA ILE A 270 -29.96 -29.04 34.69
C ILE A 270 -31.05 -29.69 35.54
N GLU A 271 -30.80 -30.89 36.09
CA GLU A 271 -31.76 -31.61 36.94
C GLU A 271 -31.93 -30.92 38.31
N LYS A 272 -30.83 -30.40 38.89
CA LYS A 272 -30.84 -29.66 40.17
C LYS A 272 -31.63 -28.36 40.09
N TYR A 273 -31.47 -27.61 39.00
CA TYR A 273 -32.11 -26.31 38.80
C TYR A 273 -33.45 -26.39 38.06
N LYS A 274 -33.89 -27.60 37.67
CA LYS A 274 -35.18 -27.88 37.00
C LYS A 274 -35.31 -27.16 35.65
N LEU A 275 -34.18 -27.03 34.94
CA LEU A 275 -34.07 -26.34 33.66
C LEU A 275 -34.54 -27.23 32.49
N GLY A 276 -34.99 -26.60 31.41
CA GLY A 276 -35.41 -27.23 30.15
C GLY A 276 -34.70 -26.63 28.93
N ASP A 277 -35.20 -26.94 27.73
CA ASP A 277 -34.75 -26.32 26.47
C ASP A 277 -34.94 -24.78 26.54
N PRO A 278 -34.00 -23.96 26.02
CA PRO A 278 -34.14 -22.50 25.98
C PRO A 278 -35.50 -21.97 25.47
N LYS A 279 -36.14 -22.67 24.52
CA LYS A 279 -37.47 -22.34 23.98
C LYS A 279 -38.59 -22.36 25.03
N SER A 280 -38.38 -23.07 26.15
CA SER A 280 -39.33 -23.14 27.26
C SER A 280 -39.32 -21.92 28.18
N PHE A 281 -38.37 -20.98 28.02
CA PHE A 281 -38.24 -19.80 28.87
C PHE A 281 -38.62 -18.51 28.15
N HIS A 282 -39.57 -17.76 28.73
CA HIS A 282 -40.08 -16.49 28.20
C HIS A 282 -39.00 -15.43 27.99
N TYR A 283 -37.95 -15.42 28.83
CA TYR A 283 -36.80 -14.52 28.68
C TYR A 283 -35.75 -14.98 27.64
N LEU A 284 -35.96 -16.12 26.97
CA LEU A 284 -35.06 -16.63 25.91
C LEU A 284 -35.79 -16.88 24.58
N ASN A 285 -37.12 -17.06 24.59
CA ASN A 285 -37.90 -17.50 23.44
C ASN A 285 -38.58 -16.39 22.62
N GLN A 286 -38.27 -15.13 22.91
CA GLN A 286 -38.73 -13.94 22.15
C GLN A 286 -38.02 -13.78 20.78
N SER A 287 -37.05 -14.63 20.48
CA SER A 287 -36.22 -14.64 19.27
C SER A 287 -36.04 -16.07 18.78
N SER A 288 -35.97 -16.28 17.47
CA SER A 288 -35.72 -17.56 16.83
C SER A 288 -34.29 -18.09 17.02
N CYS A 289 -33.36 -17.24 17.46
CA CYS A 289 -31.93 -17.54 17.46
C CYS A 289 -31.47 -18.27 18.74
N TYR A 290 -31.58 -19.61 18.77
CA TYR A 290 -31.17 -20.44 19.91
C TYR A 290 -29.75 -21.03 19.84
N GLU A 291 -29.22 -21.30 18.63
CA GLU A 291 -27.89 -21.90 18.40
C GLU A 291 -26.98 -20.96 17.60
N LEU A 292 -25.68 -20.90 17.94
CA LEU A 292 -24.72 -19.99 17.29
C LEU A 292 -23.91 -20.76 16.23
N VAL A 293 -23.75 -20.16 15.05
CA VAL A 293 -22.95 -20.76 13.97
C VAL A 293 -21.48 -20.81 14.39
N GLY A 294 -20.96 -22.03 14.60
CA GLY A 294 -19.54 -22.28 14.91
C GLY A 294 -19.14 -22.10 16.37
N VAL A 295 -20.10 -22.01 17.31
CA VAL A 295 -19.83 -21.90 18.76
C VAL A 295 -20.56 -23.02 19.50
N ASP A 296 -19.90 -23.62 20.50
CA ASP A 296 -20.44 -24.67 21.35
C ASP A 296 -20.70 -24.12 22.76
N ASP A 297 -21.96 -23.79 23.05
CA ASP A 297 -22.41 -23.28 24.35
C ASP A 297 -22.08 -24.25 25.52
N SER A 298 -21.87 -25.56 25.27
CA SER A 298 -21.48 -26.54 26.29
C SER A 298 -19.97 -26.53 26.60
N HIS A 299 -19.14 -26.26 25.60
CA HIS A 299 -17.70 -26.01 25.77
C HIS A 299 -17.47 -24.70 26.52
N ASP A 300 -18.15 -23.63 26.12
CA ASP A 300 -17.94 -22.29 26.68
C ASP A 300 -18.50 -22.16 28.11
N TYR A 301 -19.50 -22.98 28.48
CA TYR A 301 -19.88 -23.20 29.88
C TYR A 301 -18.70 -23.73 30.72
N LEU A 302 -17.98 -24.75 30.23
CA LEU A 302 -16.82 -25.32 30.93
C LEU A 302 -15.65 -24.34 30.99
N ALA A 303 -15.43 -23.55 29.94
CA ALA A 303 -14.43 -22.48 29.92
C ALA A 303 -14.75 -21.38 30.95
N THR A 304 -16.03 -20.98 31.04
CA THR A 304 -16.52 -20.00 32.02
C THR A 304 -16.33 -20.50 33.45
N LYS A 305 -16.67 -21.76 33.73
CA LYS A 305 -16.51 -22.37 35.07
C LYS A 305 -15.04 -22.43 35.49
N LYS A 306 -14.16 -22.86 34.59
CA LYS A 306 -12.70 -22.84 34.79
C LYS A 306 -12.16 -21.42 35.03
N ALA A 307 -12.72 -20.40 34.39
CA ALA A 307 -12.38 -19.01 34.65
C ALA A 307 -12.84 -18.55 36.05
N MET A 308 -14.03 -18.96 36.50
CA MET A 308 -14.50 -18.73 37.88
C MET A 308 -13.57 -19.35 38.94
N ASP A 309 -13.11 -20.59 38.72
CA ASP A 309 -12.10 -21.24 39.58
C ASP A 309 -10.79 -20.45 39.63
N ILE A 310 -10.32 -19.94 38.48
CA ILE A 310 -9.07 -19.16 38.37
C ILE A 310 -9.19 -17.81 39.10
N VAL A 311 -10.36 -17.16 39.01
CA VAL A 311 -10.71 -15.92 39.72
C VAL A 311 -10.94 -16.16 41.22
N GLY A 312 -10.99 -17.42 41.70
CA GLY A 312 -11.19 -17.71 43.13
C GLY A 312 -12.63 -17.47 43.59
N ILE A 313 -13.58 -17.71 42.68
CA ILE A 313 -15.00 -17.86 43.02
C ILE A 313 -15.20 -19.30 43.51
N SER A 314 -15.57 -19.49 44.78
CA SER A 314 -15.69 -20.82 45.38
C SER A 314 -16.82 -21.63 44.75
N VAL A 315 -16.82 -22.96 44.94
CA VAL A 315 -17.87 -23.83 44.38
C VAL A 315 -19.24 -23.46 44.93
N GLU A 316 -19.33 -23.01 46.18
CA GLU A 316 -20.55 -22.52 46.83
C GLU A 316 -21.01 -21.16 46.25
N GLU A 317 -20.08 -20.27 45.91
CA GLU A 317 -20.37 -19.02 45.22
C GLU A 317 -20.84 -19.29 43.77
N GLN A 318 -20.17 -20.18 43.04
CA GLN A 318 -20.58 -20.64 41.70
C GLN A 318 -22.00 -21.24 41.73
N ASP A 319 -22.30 -22.07 42.72
CA ASP A 319 -23.64 -22.65 42.92
C ASP A 319 -24.71 -21.55 43.13
N ALA A 320 -24.40 -20.56 43.96
CA ALA A 320 -25.29 -19.42 44.18
C ALA A 320 -25.49 -18.55 42.93
N ILE A 321 -24.42 -18.34 42.14
CA ILE A 321 -24.47 -17.61 40.86
C ILE A 321 -25.38 -18.33 39.86
N PHE A 322 -25.15 -19.63 39.60
CA PHE A 322 -25.96 -20.39 38.65
C PHE A 322 -27.41 -20.58 39.12
N ARG A 323 -27.65 -20.72 40.44
CA ARG A 323 -29.01 -20.67 41.02
C ARG A 323 -29.74 -19.36 40.74
N ILE A 324 -29.04 -18.22 40.82
CA ILE A 324 -29.63 -16.91 40.49
C ILE A 324 -29.99 -16.82 38.99
N VAL A 325 -29.09 -17.27 38.11
CA VAL A 325 -29.33 -17.31 36.66
C VAL A 325 -30.55 -18.19 36.34
N ALA A 326 -30.65 -19.39 36.92
CA ALA A 326 -31.81 -20.27 36.78
C ALA A 326 -33.09 -19.67 37.39
N ALA A 327 -33.00 -19.01 38.55
CA ALA A 327 -34.15 -18.34 39.17
C ALA A 327 -34.70 -17.21 38.29
N ILE A 328 -33.85 -16.46 37.58
CA ILE A 328 -34.28 -15.43 36.64
C ILE A 328 -35.03 -16.04 35.45
N LEU A 329 -34.58 -17.19 34.93
CA LEU A 329 -35.28 -17.91 33.85
C LEU A 329 -36.68 -18.38 34.28
N HIS A 330 -36.80 -18.99 35.48
CA HIS A 330 -38.11 -19.39 36.01
C HIS A 330 -39.00 -18.21 36.36
N LEU A 331 -38.44 -17.12 36.92
CA LEU A 331 -39.16 -15.88 37.21
C LEU A 331 -39.84 -15.30 35.96
N GLY A 332 -39.21 -15.39 34.79
CA GLY A 332 -39.80 -14.95 33.51
C GLY A 332 -41.02 -15.76 33.07
N ASN A 333 -41.14 -17.02 33.46
CA ASN A 333 -42.30 -17.86 33.14
C ASN A 333 -43.49 -17.66 34.09
N ILE A 334 -43.39 -16.77 35.08
CA ILE A 334 -44.53 -16.42 35.92
C ILE A 334 -45.46 -15.51 35.11
N ALA A 335 -46.67 -16.01 34.84
CA ALA A 335 -47.74 -15.33 34.12
C ALA A 335 -48.90 -14.99 35.07
N PHE A 336 -49.61 -13.89 34.78
CA PHE A 336 -50.61 -13.30 35.65
C PHE A 336 -51.95 -13.12 34.93
N ALA A 337 -53.03 -13.58 35.58
CA ALA A 337 -54.41 -13.37 35.16
C ALA A 337 -55.09 -12.28 35.99
N LEU A 338 -56.17 -11.72 35.45
CA LEU A 338 -57.00 -10.72 36.14
C LEU A 338 -57.94 -11.38 37.16
N GLU A 339 -57.92 -10.90 38.40
CA GLU A 339 -58.93 -11.22 39.43
C GLU A 339 -59.63 -9.93 39.87
N GLY A 340 -60.96 -9.87 39.73
CA GLY A 340 -61.72 -8.65 40.00
C GLY A 340 -61.53 -7.58 38.92
N GLU A 341 -61.67 -6.30 39.30
CA GLU A 341 -61.53 -5.18 38.36
C GLU A 341 -60.09 -4.66 38.20
N ASP A 342 -59.25 -4.80 39.23
CA ASP A 342 -58.00 -4.02 39.38
C ASP A 342 -56.85 -4.82 40.06
N SER A 343 -56.93 -6.16 40.07
CA SER A 343 -55.97 -7.06 40.78
C SER A 343 -55.49 -8.24 39.93
N SER A 344 -54.32 -8.77 40.29
CA SER A 344 -53.66 -9.90 39.61
C SER A 344 -53.52 -11.13 40.50
N VAL A 345 -53.61 -12.30 39.87
CA VAL A 345 -53.31 -13.63 40.42
C VAL A 345 -52.46 -14.42 39.43
N LEU A 346 -51.89 -15.54 39.86
CA LEU A 346 -51.15 -16.46 38.98
C LEU A 346 -52.10 -17.13 37.97
N GLU A 347 -51.74 -17.14 36.69
CA GLU A 347 -52.62 -17.58 35.60
C GLU A 347 -52.91 -19.09 35.62
N ASP A 348 -51.87 -19.93 35.69
CA ASP A 348 -52.00 -21.39 35.64
C ASP A 348 -51.10 -22.11 36.67
N ASP A 349 -51.22 -23.44 36.74
CA ASP A 349 -50.40 -24.25 37.64
C ASP A 349 -48.91 -24.30 37.22
N LYS A 350 -48.55 -23.90 35.99
CA LYS A 350 -47.15 -23.74 35.57
C LYS A 350 -46.56 -22.45 36.13
N ALA A 351 -47.32 -21.35 36.14
CA ALA A 351 -46.93 -20.11 36.81
C ALA A 351 -46.69 -20.35 38.31
N LYS A 352 -47.55 -21.15 38.96
CA LYS A 352 -47.35 -21.59 40.36
C LYS A 352 -46.10 -22.46 40.53
N PHE A 353 -45.87 -23.44 39.64
CA PHE A 353 -44.66 -24.25 39.65
C PHE A 353 -43.40 -23.38 39.49
N HIS A 354 -43.39 -22.44 38.55
CA HIS A 354 -42.26 -21.54 38.31
C HIS A 354 -42.05 -20.55 39.46
N LEU A 355 -43.10 -20.04 40.09
CA LEU A 355 -43.01 -19.27 41.34
C LEU A 355 -42.38 -20.10 42.48
N GLN A 356 -42.85 -21.34 42.67
CA GLN A 356 -42.33 -22.25 43.71
C GLN A 356 -40.84 -22.56 43.48
N VAL A 357 -40.44 -22.88 42.25
CA VAL A 357 -39.03 -23.12 41.89
C VAL A 357 -38.19 -21.84 42.03
N THR A 358 -38.75 -20.66 41.72
CA THR A 358 -38.06 -19.37 41.92
C THR A 358 -37.82 -19.11 43.42
N ALA A 359 -38.81 -19.34 44.29
CA ALA A 359 -38.65 -19.19 45.74
C ALA A 359 -37.64 -20.20 46.33
N GLU A 360 -37.64 -21.44 45.85
CA GLU A 360 -36.67 -22.49 46.22
C GLU A 360 -35.24 -22.12 45.80
N LEU A 361 -35.04 -21.69 44.55
CA LEU A 361 -33.73 -21.30 44.03
C LEU A 361 -33.19 -20.01 44.68
N LEU A 362 -34.06 -19.04 45.00
CA LEU A 362 -33.68 -17.82 45.73
C LEU A 362 -33.62 -18.01 47.25
N MET A 363 -34.10 -19.16 47.77
CA MET A 363 -34.23 -19.48 49.21
C MET A 363 -34.95 -18.40 50.03
N CYS A 364 -35.93 -17.72 49.43
CA CYS A 364 -36.82 -16.76 50.07
C CYS A 364 -38.15 -17.43 50.49
N ASP A 365 -39.09 -16.66 51.00
CA ASP A 365 -40.44 -17.13 51.30
C ASP A 365 -41.38 -17.02 50.08
N LEU A 366 -42.28 -18.00 49.92
CA LEU A 366 -43.15 -18.14 48.76
C LEU A 366 -44.30 -17.11 48.75
N GLU A 367 -45.00 -16.95 49.88
CA GLU A 367 -46.12 -16.01 50.02
C GLU A 367 -45.62 -14.56 49.97
N ALA A 368 -44.41 -14.31 50.50
CA ALA A 368 -43.74 -13.03 50.41
C ALA A 368 -43.28 -12.70 48.98
N LEU A 369 -42.80 -13.68 48.20
CA LEU A 369 -42.45 -13.49 46.79
C LEU A 369 -43.70 -13.19 45.94
N GLU A 370 -44.78 -13.93 46.11
CA GLU A 370 -46.06 -13.66 45.43
C GLU A 370 -46.60 -12.26 45.80
N THR A 371 -46.54 -11.91 47.09
CA THR A 371 -46.95 -10.60 47.60
C THR A 371 -46.11 -9.45 47.02
N ALA A 372 -44.79 -9.61 46.87
CA ALA A 372 -43.92 -8.59 46.29
C ALA A 372 -44.11 -8.42 44.77
N LEU A 373 -44.57 -9.46 44.07
CA LEU A 373 -44.90 -9.39 42.64
C LEU A 373 -46.27 -8.74 42.39
N CYS A 374 -47.31 -9.13 43.13
CA CYS A 374 -48.70 -8.73 42.87
C CYS A 374 -49.21 -7.54 43.71
N LYS A 375 -48.47 -7.05 44.71
CA LYS A 375 -48.90 -5.95 45.61
C LYS A 375 -47.77 -4.95 45.83
N ARG A 376 -48.12 -3.70 46.18
CA ARG A 376 -47.17 -2.60 46.34
C ARG A 376 -47.55 -1.64 47.46
N ASN A 377 -46.58 -1.27 48.28
CA ASN A 377 -46.69 -0.37 49.42
C ASN A 377 -46.50 1.08 48.95
N MET A 378 -47.60 1.82 48.81
CA MET A 378 -47.58 3.25 48.52
C MET A 378 -47.41 4.03 49.83
N VAL A 379 -46.17 4.47 50.11
CA VAL A 379 -45.86 5.35 51.25
C VAL A 379 -46.37 6.76 50.95
N THR A 380 -47.48 7.14 51.59
CA THR A 380 -47.96 8.53 51.61
C THR A 380 -47.32 9.28 52.80
N PRO A 381 -47.48 10.61 52.92
CA PRO A 381 -46.96 11.35 54.07
C PRO A 381 -47.61 10.98 55.42
N GLU A 382 -48.76 10.30 55.39
CA GLU A 382 -49.59 10.01 56.56
C GLU A 382 -49.67 8.49 56.84
N GLU A 383 -49.87 7.64 55.82
CA GLU A 383 -49.97 6.18 55.95
C GLU A 383 -49.26 5.40 54.82
N VAL A 384 -48.95 4.11 55.07
CA VAL A 384 -48.42 3.18 54.06
C VAL A 384 -49.55 2.29 53.54
N ILE A 385 -50.06 2.61 52.35
CA ILE A 385 -51.22 1.93 51.76
C ILE A 385 -50.75 0.76 50.90
N LYS A 386 -51.23 -0.46 51.15
CA LYS A 386 -50.98 -1.62 50.28
C LYS A 386 -52.01 -1.65 49.15
N ARG A 387 -51.58 -1.46 47.90
CA ARG A 387 -52.42 -1.60 46.70
C ARG A 387 -52.06 -2.89 45.97
N SER A 388 -53.06 -3.63 45.48
CA SER A 388 -52.84 -4.67 44.47
C SER A 388 -52.39 -4.06 43.15
N LEU A 389 -51.63 -4.83 42.37
CA LEU A 389 -51.28 -4.51 40.99
C LEU A 389 -52.18 -5.29 40.03
N ASP A 390 -52.47 -4.68 38.90
CA ASP A 390 -53.07 -5.33 37.73
C ASP A 390 -52.07 -6.32 37.07
N PRO A 391 -52.50 -7.20 36.15
CA PRO A 391 -51.60 -8.18 35.52
C PRO A 391 -50.39 -7.58 34.78
N LEU A 392 -50.56 -6.40 34.15
CA LEU A 392 -49.45 -5.71 33.47
C LEU A 392 -48.50 -5.09 34.51
N GLY A 393 -49.03 -4.48 35.57
CA GLY A 393 -48.27 -3.99 36.72
C GLY A 393 -47.46 -5.09 37.42
N ALA A 394 -48.03 -6.29 37.57
CA ALA A 394 -47.35 -7.46 38.14
C ALA A 394 -46.24 -8.00 37.22
N ALA A 395 -46.48 -8.08 35.91
CA ALA A 395 -45.43 -8.41 34.92
C ALA A 395 -44.28 -7.39 34.92
N ILE A 396 -44.57 -6.09 35.04
CA ILE A 396 -43.55 -5.05 35.19
C ILE A 396 -42.79 -5.19 36.52
N SER A 397 -43.45 -5.64 37.60
CA SER A 397 -42.82 -5.91 38.90
C SER A 397 -41.86 -7.12 38.84
N ARG A 398 -42.27 -8.20 38.15
CA ARG A 398 -41.49 -9.41 37.82
C ARG A 398 -40.24 -9.08 37.01
N ASP A 399 -40.39 -8.32 35.94
CA ASP A 399 -39.26 -7.88 35.12
C ASP A 399 -38.34 -6.93 35.91
N GLY A 400 -38.90 -6.05 36.74
CA GLY A 400 -38.15 -5.19 37.66
C GLY A 400 -37.29 -5.95 38.66
N LEU A 401 -37.82 -7.05 39.21
CA LEU A 401 -37.09 -7.98 40.08
C LEU A 401 -35.92 -8.64 39.32
N ALA A 402 -36.20 -9.25 38.17
CA ALA A 402 -35.20 -9.91 37.33
C ALA A 402 -34.03 -8.97 36.96
N LYS A 403 -34.35 -7.78 36.45
CA LYS A 403 -33.37 -6.73 36.11
C LYS A 403 -32.53 -6.29 37.30
N THR A 404 -33.13 -6.20 38.49
CA THR A 404 -32.42 -5.79 39.72
C THR A 404 -31.48 -6.89 40.23
N ILE A 405 -31.92 -8.15 40.23
CA ILE A 405 -31.10 -9.29 40.65
C ILE A 405 -29.90 -9.43 39.72
N TYR A 406 -30.12 -9.42 38.39
CA TYR A 406 -29.03 -9.57 37.41
C TYR A 406 -27.99 -8.45 37.51
N ALA A 407 -28.43 -7.19 37.64
CA ALA A 407 -27.52 -6.06 37.78
C ALA A 407 -26.65 -6.16 39.05
N ARG A 408 -27.24 -6.53 40.20
CA ARG A 408 -26.46 -6.68 41.45
C ARG A 408 -25.52 -7.89 41.42
N LEU A 409 -25.90 -8.97 40.74
CA LEU A 409 -25.02 -10.11 40.47
C LEU A 409 -23.80 -9.68 39.63
N PHE A 410 -24.02 -8.92 38.55
CA PHE A 410 -22.95 -8.39 37.70
C PHE A 410 -22.00 -7.45 38.48
N ASP A 411 -22.56 -6.51 39.25
CA ASP A 411 -21.80 -5.62 40.14
C ASP A 411 -20.95 -6.41 41.15
N TRP A 412 -21.43 -7.56 41.63
CA TRP A 412 -20.69 -8.44 42.54
C TRP A 412 -19.56 -9.19 41.82
N LEU A 413 -19.81 -9.73 40.63
CA LEU A 413 -18.82 -10.42 39.82
C LEU A 413 -17.62 -9.51 39.53
N VAL A 414 -17.88 -8.25 39.12
CA VAL A 414 -16.83 -7.25 38.86
C VAL A 414 -16.01 -6.94 40.12
N LYS A 415 -16.65 -6.78 41.29
CA LYS A 415 -15.95 -6.57 42.57
C LYS A 415 -15.08 -7.76 42.96
N LYS A 416 -15.61 -8.98 42.81
CA LYS A 416 -14.89 -10.24 43.09
C LYS A 416 -13.68 -10.41 42.17
N ILE A 417 -13.83 -10.06 40.88
CA ILE A 417 -12.75 -10.04 39.89
C ILE A 417 -11.65 -9.04 40.31
N ASN A 418 -11.99 -7.81 40.68
CA ASN A 418 -11.00 -6.79 41.10
C ASN A 418 -10.22 -7.22 42.37
N VAL A 419 -10.91 -7.83 43.35
CA VAL A 419 -10.26 -8.40 44.54
C VAL A 419 -9.31 -9.55 44.18
N SER A 420 -9.67 -10.38 43.19
CA SER A 420 -8.84 -11.50 42.73
C SER A 420 -7.61 -11.05 41.94
N ILE A 421 -7.79 -10.08 41.04
CA ILE A 421 -6.71 -9.45 40.27
C ILE A 421 -5.65 -8.89 41.23
N GLY A 422 -6.10 -8.16 42.24
CA GLY A 422 -5.25 -7.46 43.21
C GLY A 422 -5.15 -5.99 42.83
N GLN A 423 -6.22 -5.24 43.08
CA GLN A 423 -6.22 -3.77 42.94
C GLN A 423 -5.29 -3.14 44.00
N ASP A 424 -4.41 -2.25 43.55
CA ASP A 424 -3.53 -1.44 44.39
C ASP A 424 -4.22 -0.09 44.69
N PRO A 425 -4.61 0.22 45.95
CA PRO A 425 -5.26 1.48 46.27
C PRO A 425 -4.29 2.67 46.39
N ASP A 426 -2.98 2.44 46.49
CA ASP A 426 -1.96 3.45 46.76
C ASP A 426 -1.16 3.88 45.49
N SER A 427 -1.33 3.15 44.36
CA SER A 427 -0.74 3.50 43.07
C SER A 427 -1.20 4.88 42.57
N LYS A 428 -0.23 5.66 42.06
CA LYS A 428 -0.43 7.01 41.51
C LYS A 428 -0.31 7.08 39.98
N CYS A 429 0.21 6.01 39.37
CA CYS A 429 0.49 5.92 37.95
C CYS A 429 -0.33 4.78 37.37
N LEU A 430 -1.31 5.10 36.54
CA LEU A 430 -2.15 4.12 35.85
C LEU A 430 -2.19 4.35 34.34
N ILE A 431 -2.42 3.26 33.61
CA ILE A 431 -2.77 3.27 32.20
C ILE A 431 -4.16 2.64 32.07
N GLY A 432 -5.16 3.49 31.84
CA GLY A 432 -6.54 3.05 31.63
C GLY A 432 -6.77 2.64 30.19
N VAL A 433 -7.35 1.46 29.94
CA VAL A 433 -7.73 1.01 28.59
C VAL A 433 -9.26 0.96 28.51
N LEU A 434 -9.84 1.82 27.68
CA LEU A 434 -11.29 1.90 27.48
C LEU A 434 -11.70 1.07 26.27
N ASP A 435 -12.40 -0.04 26.51
CA ASP A 435 -13.13 -0.81 25.48
C ASP A 435 -14.63 -0.51 25.64
N ILE A 436 -15.17 0.27 24.70
CA ILE A 436 -16.56 0.72 24.74
C ILE A 436 -17.26 0.53 23.41
N TYR A 437 -18.58 0.33 23.46
CA TYR A 437 -19.45 0.27 22.29
C TYR A 437 -19.26 1.52 21.39
N GLY A 438 -19.35 1.32 20.08
CA GLY A 438 -19.37 2.43 19.12
C GLY A 438 -20.74 3.09 19.05
N PHE A 439 -20.88 4.01 18.11
CA PHE A 439 -22.16 4.60 17.74
C PHE A 439 -23.13 3.53 17.19
N GLU A 440 -24.37 3.46 17.71
CA GLU A 440 -25.39 2.51 17.27
C GLU A 440 -26.54 3.23 16.55
N SER A 441 -26.76 2.88 15.27
CA SER A 441 -27.97 3.26 14.54
C SER A 441 -28.65 2.01 13.97
N PHE A 442 -29.91 1.84 14.35
CA PHE A 442 -30.79 0.74 13.95
C PHE A 442 -32.13 1.28 13.44
N LYS A 443 -32.85 0.48 12.64
CA LYS A 443 -34.18 0.83 12.09
C LYS A 443 -35.19 1.25 13.18
N THR A 444 -35.05 0.72 14.38
CA THR A 444 -35.85 1.01 15.58
C THR A 444 -34.89 1.17 16.76
N SER A 445 -34.50 2.41 17.08
CA SER A 445 -33.55 2.70 18.17
C SER A 445 -34.30 3.04 19.46
N SER A 446 -33.87 2.50 20.59
CA SER A 446 -34.55 2.65 21.88
C SER A 446 -33.73 3.49 22.89
N PHE A 447 -34.16 3.51 24.15
CA PHE A 447 -33.52 4.28 25.23
C PHE A 447 -32.04 3.88 25.44
N GLU A 448 -31.71 2.61 25.23
CA GLU A 448 -30.37 2.06 25.33
C GLU A 448 -29.44 2.62 24.24
N GLN A 449 -29.90 2.67 22.98
CA GLN A 449 -29.17 3.32 21.88
C GLN A 449 -29.00 4.81 22.14
N PHE A 450 -30.02 5.48 22.69
CA PHE A 450 -29.93 6.90 23.08
C PHE A 450 -28.84 7.12 24.14
N CYS A 451 -28.73 6.23 25.13
CA CYS A 451 -27.63 6.27 26.10
C CYS A 451 -26.26 5.99 25.45
N ILE A 452 -26.18 4.96 24.62
CA ILE A 452 -24.97 4.57 23.87
C ILE A 452 -24.44 5.72 23.00
N ASN A 453 -25.32 6.40 22.28
CA ASN A 453 -24.97 7.50 21.40
C ASN A 453 -24.63 8.77 22.18
N PHE A 454 -25.28 9.06 23.32
CA PHE A 454 -24.86 10.15 24.21
C PHE A 454 -23.43 9.94 24.78
N THR A 455 -23.05 8.70 25.11
CA THR A 455 -21.65 8.40 25.48
C THR A 455 -20.68 8.67 24.33
N ASN A 456 -21.02 8.24 23.10
CA ASN A 456 -20.18 8.49 21.93
C ASN A 456 -20.08 9.99 21.61
N GLU A 457 -21.17 10.75 21.74
CA GLU A 457 -21.18 12.22 21.59
C GLU A 457 -20.23 12.91 22.59
N LYS A 458 -20.24 12.49 23.87
CA LYS A 458 -19.30 12.97 24.90
C LYS A 458 -17.84 12.59 24.62
N LEU A 459 -17.59 11.33 24.25
CA LEU A 459 -16.23 10.86 23.90
C LEU A 459 -15.70 11.57 22.64
N GLN A 460 -16.56 11.85 21.67
CA GLN A 460 -16.20 12.60 20.48
C GLN A 460 -15.92 14.08 20.80
N GLN A 461 -16.64 14.69 21.75
CA GLN A 461 -16.30 16.04 22.23
C GLN A 461 -14.91 16.07 22.86
N HIS A 462 -14.63 15.15 23.80
CA HIS A 462 -13.33 15.02 24.45
C HIS A 462 -12.19 14.83 23.43
N PHE A 463 -12.40 13.96 22.43
CA PHE A 463 -11.47 13.75 21.32
C PHE A 463 -11.28 15.01 20.46
N ASN A 464 -12.36 15.69 20.04
CA ASN A 464 -12.28 16.91 19.26
C ASN A 464 -11.49 18.00 20.03
N GLN A 465 -11.82 18.22 21.31
CA GLN A 465 -11.16 19.20 22.17
C GLN A 465 -9.68 18.87 22.41
N HIS A 466 -9.34 17.59 22.66
CA HIS A 466 -7.94 17.17 22.83
C HIS A 466 -7.13 17.30 21.54
N VAL A 467 -7.65 16.81 20.41
CA VAL A 467 -6.96 16.92 19.11
C VAL A 467 -6.72 18.38 18.72
N PHE A 468 -7.71 19.27 18.95
CA PHE A 468 -7.56 20.70 18.70
C PHE A 468 -6.55 21.37 19.64
N LYS A 469 -6.60 21.07 20.94
CA LYS A 469 -5.64 21.58 21.94
C LYS A 469 -4.20 21.11 21.65
N MET A 470 -4.03 19.86 21.26
CA MET A 470 -2.75 19.26 20.89
C MET A 470 -2.14 19.95 19.65
N GLU A 471 -2.97 20.24 18.63
CA GLU A 471 -2.54 21.01 17.45
C GLU A 471 -2.18 22.47 17.82
N GLN A 472 -2.96 23.12 18.71
CA GLN A 472 -2.60 24.44 19.26
C GLN A 472 -1.26 24.43 20.00
N SER A 473 -0.97 23.41 20.81
CA SER A 473 0.32 23.30 21.51
C SER A 473 1.50 23.22 20.55
N VAL A 474 1.37 22.49 19.43
CA VAL A 474 2.41 22.47 18.38
C VAL A 474 2.62 23.87 17.77
N TYR A 475 1.55 24.61 17.50
CA TYR A 475 1.67 25.98 16.96
C TYR A 475 2.18 27.00 18.00
N GLN A 476 1.93 26.78 19.29
CA GLN A 476 2.48 27.57 20.41
C GLN A 476 3.99 27.34 20.57
N GLU A 477 4.44 26.09 20.55
CA GLU A 477 5.86 25.73 20.63
C GLU A 477 6.66 26.34 19.47
N GLU A 478 6.10 26.29 18.27
CA GLU A 478 6.73 26.77 17.03
C GLU A 478 6.50 28.26 16.73
N GLU A 479 5.77 29.01 17.57
CA GLU A 479 5.47 30.47 17.43
C GLU A 479 4.75 30.86 16.11
N ILE A 480 3.73 30.09 15.73
CA ILE A 480 2.91 30.31 14.53
C ILE A 480 1.60 31.03 14.90
N ASP A 481 0.98 31.77 13.97
CA ASP A 481 -0.39 32.27 14.16
C ASP A 481 -1.44 31.19 13.82
N TRP A 482 -2.28 30.85 14.81
CA TRP A 482 -3.38 29.88 14.70
C TRP A 482 -4.78 30.51 14.91
N SER A 483 -4.87 31.84 14.96
CA SER A 483 -6.06 32.59 15.42
C SER A 483 -7.34 32.44 14.58
N TYR A 484 -7.25 31.83 13.39
CA TYR A 484 -8.32 31.71 12.40
C TYR A 484 -9.00 30.32 12.34
N ILE A 485 -8.59 29.34 13.16
CA ILE A 485 -9.08 27.96 13.05
C ILE A 485 -10.42 27.81 13.77
N ASP A 486 -11.52 27.86 13.01
CA ASP A 486 -12.88 27.65 13.51
C ASP A 486 -13.10 26.20 13.95
N PHE A 487 -13.36 26.00 15.25
CA PHE A 487 -13.59 24.67 15.83
C PHE A 487 -15.07 24.26 15.82
N VAL A 488 -15.38 23.12 15.20
CA VAL A 488 -16.74 22.55 15.16
C VAL A 488 -17.00 21.72 16.42
N ASP A 489 -17.45 22.38 17.49
CA ASP A 489 -17.92 21.74 18.72
C ASP A 489 -19.30 21.07 18.52
N ASN A 490 -19.53 19.94 19.19
CA ASN A 490 -20.81 19.23 19.28
C ASN A 490 -21.55 19.48 20.59
N GLN A 491 -21.12 20.47 21.39
CA GLN A 491 -21.81 20.95 22.59
C GLN A 491 -23.30 21.26 22.36
N ASP A 492 -23.74 21.59 21.14
CA ASP A 492 -25.15 21.84 20.82
C ASP A 492 -26.03 20.58 20.87
N VAL A 493 -25.48 19.40 20.53
CA VAL A 493 -26.15 18.10 20.73
C VAL A 493 -26.11 17.69 22.20
N LEU A 494 -25.01 17.97 22.90
CA LEU A 494 -24.87 17.65 24.32
C LEU A 494 -25.82 18.48 25.19
N ASP A 495 -25.91 19.79 24.96
CA ASP A 495 -26.88 20.68 25.63
C ASP A 495 -28.33 20.20 25.42
N LEU A 496 -28.69 19.81 24.19
CA LEU A 496 -30.00 19.24 23.87
C LEU A 496 -30.32 18.01 24.75
N ILE A 497 -29.34 17.14 25.00
CA ILE A 497 -29.53 15.91 25.78
C ILE A 497 -29.50 16.17 27.29
N GLU A 498 -28.51 16.92 27.78
CA GLU A 498 -28.06 16.84 29.18
C GLU A 498 -28.31 18.08 30.05
N LYS A 499 -28.68 19.22 29.44
CA LYS A 499 -28.80 20.52 30.12
C LYS A 499 -29.90 20.50 31.17
N LYS A 500 -29.66 21.14 32.31
CA LYS A 500 -30.65 21.29 33.39
C LYS A 500 -30.86 22.78 33.71
N PRO A 501 -32.11 23.29 33.67
CA PRO A 501 -33.33 22.62 33.21
C PRO A 501 -33.38 22.44 31.67
N GLY A 502 -34.28 21.59 31.19
CA GLY A 502 -34.78 21.65 29.80
C GLY A 502 -34.18 20.67 28.77
N GLY A 503 -33.07 19.99 29.04
CA GLY A 503 -32.53 18.93 28.16
C GLY A 503 -33.37 17.63 28.20
N ILE A 504 -33.24 16.77 27.18
CA ILE A 504 -34.04 15.54 27.01
C ILE A 504 -34.08 14.68 28.29
N ILE A 505 -32.95 14.49 28.97
CA ILE A 505 -32.90 13.69 30.23
C ILE A 505 -33.68 14.38 31.36
N SER A 506 -33.64 15.71 31.45
CA SER A 506 -34.48 16.46 32.42
C SER A 506 -35.96 16.28 32.12
N LEU A 507 -36.35 16.44 30.85
CA LEU A 507 -37.74 16.33 30.41
C LEU A 507 -38.29 14.91 30.62
N LEU A 508 -37.47 13.88 30.45
CA LEU A 508 -37.79 12.47 30.69
C LEU A 508 -37.91 12.14 32.19
N ASP A 509 -37.01 12.66 33.02
CA ASP A 509 -37.10 12.51 34.48
C ASP A 509 -38.33 13.23 35.04
N GLU A 510 -38.65 14.42 34.52
CA GLU A 510 -39.86 15.17 34.84
C GLU A 510 -41.13 14.41 34.42
N THR A 511 -41.20 13.81 33.22
CA THR A 511 -42.39 13.04 32.81
C THR A 511 -42.54 11.75 33.60
N CYS A 512 -41.45 11.04 33.92
CA CYS A 512 -41.49 9.86 34.78
C CYS A 512 -42.08 10.13 36.18
N MET A 513 -42.03 11.37 36.67
CA MET A 513 -42.58 11.78 37.98
C MET A 513 -44.10 12.03 37.97
N PHE A 514 -44.75 12.16 36.82
CA PHE A 514 -46.21 12.39 36.75
C PHE A 514 -46.98 11.07 36.61
N PRO A 515 -47.86 10.68 37.55
CA PRO A 515 -48.56 9.38 37.53
C PRO A 515 -49.53 9.11 36.37
N LYS A 516 -49.71 10.08 35.46
CA LYS A 516 -50.59 9.98 34.28
C LYS A 516 -49.85 10.28 32.96
N SER A 517 -48.51 10.31 32.95
CA SER A 517 -47.74 10.50 31.72
C SER A 517 -47.69 9.21 30.89
N THR A 518 -47.86 9.35 29.58
CA THR A 518 -47.61 8.30 28.58
C THR A 518 -46.42 8.69 27.70
N HIS A 519 -45.88 7.73 26.93
CA HIS A 519 -44.86 8.00 25.91
C HIS A 519 -45.31 9.07 24.90
N GLU A 520 -46.61 9.16 24.58
CA GLU A 520 -47.15 10.25 23.75
C GLU A 520 -46.99 11.62 24.42
N THR A 521 -47.27 11.73 25.72
CA THR A 521 -47.10 13.01 26.46
C THR A 521 -45.63 13.43 26.52
N PHE A 522 -44.71 12.47 26.61
CA PHE A 522 -43.27 12.74 26.54
C PHE A 522 -42.86 13.21 25.14
N ALA A 523 -43.26 12.49 24.08
CA ALA A 523 -43.00 12.90 22.69
C ALA A 523 -43.56 14.30 22.38
N GLN A 524 -44.80 14.60 22.81
CA GLN A 524 -45.40 15.93 22.66
C GLN A 524 -44.62 17.01 23.42
N LYS A 525 -44.13 16.73 24.63
CA LYS A 525 -43.29 17.66 25.39
C LYS A 525 -41.97 17.96 24.66
N LEU A 526 -41.30 16.93 24.12
CA LEU A 526 -40.11 17.11 23.27
C LEU A 526 -40.41 17.99 22.04
N TYR A 527 -41.49 17.72 21.31
CA TYR A 527 -41.88 18.51 20.14
C TYR A 527 -42.23 19.97 20.49
N GLN A 528 -42.72 20.24 21.70
CA GLN A 528 -43.02 21.61 22.16
C GLN A 528 -41.76 22.36 22.59
N THR A 529 -40.81 21.69 23.27
CA THR A 529 -39.57 22.33 23.75
C THR A 529 -38.53 22.53 22.65
N PHE A 530 -38.39 21.59 21.70
CA PHE A 530 -37.29 21.57 20.72
C PHE A 530 -37.72 21.85 19.28
N LYS A 531 -38.93 22.36 19.05
CA LYS A 531 -39.54 22.57 17.71
C LYS A 531 -38.61 23.24 16.69
N ASP A 532 -37.85 24.24 17.14
CA ASP A 532 -37.03 25.10 16.29
C ASP A 532 -35.51 24.85 16.51
N HIS A 533 -35.14 23.73 17.16
CA HIS A 533 -33.74 23.39 17.48
C HIS A 533 -33.05 22.62 16.35
N LYS A 534 -31.93 23.14 15.82
CA LYS A 534 -31.22 22.61 14.63
C LYS A 534 -30.93 21.10 14.66
N ARG A 535 -30.67 20.54 15.83
CA ARG A 535 -30.29 19.12 16.02
C ARG A 535 -31.46 18.18 16.35
N PHE A 536 -32.68 18.70 16.43
CA PHE A 536 -33.87 17.93 16.78
C PHE A 536 -34.88 17.97 15.62
N VAL A 537 -35.21 16.81 15.07
CA VAL A 537 -36.13 16.69 13.93
C VAL A 537 -37.33 15.86 14.36
N LYS A 538 -38.54 16.38 14.06
CA LYS A 538 -39.79 15.66 14.24
C LYS A 538 -40.13 14.85 12.96
N PRO A 539 -40.29 13.52 13.04
CA PRO A 539 -40.82 12.71 11.93
C PRO A 539 -42.19 13.19 11.45
N LYS A 540 -42.42 13.14 10.14
CA LYS A 540 -43.67 13.64 9.52
C LYS A 540 -44.88 12.72 9.74
N LEU A 541 -44.65 11.42 9.95
CA LEU A 541 -45.68 10.38 9.99
C LEU A 541 -45.89 9.82 11.41
N ALA A 542 -44.81 9.55 12.14
CA ALA A 542 -44.88 8.99 13.48
C ALA A 542 -45.32 10.02 14.53
N ARG A 543 -46.02 9.54 15.57
CA ARG A 543 -46.52 10.38 16.68
C ARG A 543 -45.69 10.26 17.95
N THR A 544 -44.97 9.16 18.14
CA THR A 544 -44.21 8.81 19.34
C THR A 544 -42.69 8.71 19.12
N GLU A 545 -42.18 9.25 18.01
CA GLU A 545 -40.77 9.12 17.63
C GLU A 545 -40.10 10.48 17.44
N PHE A 546 -38.80 10.57 17.71
CA PHE A 546 -38.01 11.79 17.50
C PHE A 546 -36.63 11.46 16.92
N THR A 547 -36.09 12.36 16.13
CA THR A 547 -34.78 12.19 15.48
C THR A 547 -33.79 13.20 16.06
N ILE A 548 -32.59 12.73 16.45
CA ILE A 548 -31.46 13.59 16.80
C ILE A 548 -30.42 13.54 15.68
N VAL A 549 -29.90 14.70 15.31
CA VAL A 549 -28.78 14.87 14.37
C VAL A 549 -27.46 14.83 15.16
N HIS A 550 -26.94 13.63 15.41
CA HIS A 550 -25.64 13.42 16.07
C HIS A 550 -24.47 13.78 15.17
N TYR A 551 -23.24 13.85 15.71
CA TYR A 551 -22.03 14.05 14.89
C TYR A 551 -21.88 12.99 13.77
N ALA A 552 -22.30 11.75 14.02
CA ALA A 552 -22.21 10.63 13.10
C ALA A 552 -23.37 10.53 12.09
N GLY A 553 -24.42 11.35 12.22
CA GLY A 553 -25.62 11.32 11.39
C GLY A 553 -26.94 11.34 12.17
N GLU A 554 -28.06 11.17 11.46
CA GLU A 554 -29.39 11.17 12.05
C GLU A 554 -29.73 9.79 12.67
N VAL A 555 -30.31 9.80 13.88
CA VAL A 555 -30.85 8.60 14.55
C VAL A 555 -32.26 8.86 15.06
N GLN A 556 -33.18 7.97 14.69
CA GLN A 556 -34.60 8.02 15.02
C GLN A 556 -34.92 7.10 16.20
N TYR A 557 -35.44 7.66 17.29
CA TYR A 557 -35.70 7.00 18.55
C TYR A 557 -37.20 6.88 18.83
N GLN A 558 -37.62 5.73 19.39
CA GLN A 558 -39.03 5.43 19.68
C GLN A 558 -39.34 5.63 21.18
N CYS A 559 -40.22 6.57 21.52
CA CYS A 559 -40.54 6.92 22.92
C CYS A 559 -41.30 5.82 23.68
N ASP A 560 -41.89 4.85 22.99
CA ASP A 560 -42.94 3.97 23.52
C ASP A 560 -42.56 3.29 24.85
N GLN A 561 -41.28 2.90 24.99
CA GLN A 561 -40.72 2.28 26.19
C GLN A 561 -39.80 3.21 27.03
N PHE A 562 -39.54 4.45 26.60
CA PHE A 562 -38.56 5.34 27.27
C PHE A 562 -38.88 5.59 28.74
N LEU A 563 -40.16 5.80 29.08
CA LEU A 563 -40.58 6.04 30.46
C LEU A 563 -40.31 4.82 31.34
N ASP A 564 -40.70 3.63 30.89
CA ASP A 564 -40.64 2.41 31.70
C ASP A 564 -39.24 1.79 31.76
N LYS A 565 -38.38 2.10 30.78
CA LYS A 565 -36.94 1.85 30.83
C LYS A 565 -36.21 2.82 31.77
N ASN A 566 -36.57 4.11 31.80
CA ASN A 566 -35.90 5.11 32.65
C ASN A 566 -36.25 4.99 34.15
N LYS A 567 -37.40 4.39 34.49
CA LYS A 567 -37.91 4.17 35.87
C LYS A 567 -37.13 3.07 36.62
N ASP A 568 -35.92 3.37 37.11
CA ASP A 568 -35.07 2.46 37.91
C ASP A 568 -35.56 2.27 39.37
N TYR A 569 -36.86 2.00 39.55
CA TYR A 569 -37.47 1.75 40.85
C TYR A 569 -37.04 0.40 41.41
N ILE A 570 -36.01 0.41 42.27
CA ILE A 570 -35.81 -0.65 43.24
C ILE A 570 -37.04 -0.66 44.15
N VAL A 571 -37.87 -1.68 43.99
CA VAL A 571 -39.06 -1.93 44.80
C VAL A 571 -38.58 -2.26 46.23
N PRO A 572 -38.93 -1.49 47.27
CA PRO A 572 -38.48 -1.77 48.64
C PRO A 572 -38.77 -3.20 49.10
N GLU A 573 -39.92 -3.73 48.71
CA GLU A 573 -40.40 -5.09 48.99
C GLU A 573 -39.47 -6.16 48.38
N HIS A 574 -38.96 -5.94 47.15
CA HIS A 574 -37.98 -6.82 46.52
C HIS A 574 -36.64 -6.82 47.29
N GLN A 575 -36.26 -5.69 47.89
CA GLN A 575 -35.05 -5.61 48.71
C GLN A 575 -35.27 -6.24 50.10
N GLU A 576 -36.42 -6.04 50.73
CA GLU A 576 -36.80 -6.68 52.00
C GLU A 576 -36.82 -8.22 51.88
N LEU A 577 -37.51 -8.74 50.85
CA LEU A 577 -37.60 -10.16 50.53
C LEU A 577 -36.24 -10.83 50.31
N LEU A 578 -35.34 -10.18 49.55
CA LEU A 578 -34.03 -10.77 49.24
C LEU A 578 -33.00 -10.57 50.36
N SER A 579 -33.13 -9.50 51.16
CA SER A 579 -32.33 -9.30 52.38
C SER A 579 -32.58 -10.37 53.45
N THR A 580 -33.77 -10.99 53.43
CA THR A 580 -34.20 -12.05 54.34
C THR A 580 -34.06 -13.46 53.75
N SER A 581 -33.44 -13.61 52.57
CA SER A 581 -33.12 -14.93 51.99
C SER A 581 -32.23 -15.75 52.92
N LYS A 582 -32.51 -17.06 53.00
CA LYS A 582 -31.68 -18.03 53.73
C LYS A 582 -30.34 -18.29 53.02
N CYS A 583 -30.15 -17.78 51.80
CA CYS A 583 -28.89 -17.83 51.08
C CYS A 583 -28.05 -16.57 51.37
N SER A 584 -26.98 -16.72 52.15
CA SER A 584 -26.09 -15.62 52.55
C SER A 584 -25.53 -14.83 51.36
N PHE A 585 -25.26 -15.49 50.23
CA PHE A 585 -24.84 -14.85 48.98
C PHE A 585 -25.91 -13.86 48.49
N ILE A 586 -27.17 -14.31 48.35
CA ILE A 586 -28.28 -13.47 47.87
C ILE A 586 -28.55 -12.33 48.86
N ALA A 587 -28.57 -12.60 50.17
CA ALA A 587 -28.72 -11.56 51.18
C ALA A 587 -27.58 -10.51 51.11
N SER A 588 -26.34 -10.91 50.77
CA SER A 588 -25.22 -9.97 50.61
C SER A 588 -25.35 -9.05 49.38
N LEU A 589 -26.09 -9.47 48.33
CA LEU A 589 -26.46 -8.59 47.21
C LEU A 589 -27.54 -7.57 47.61
N PHE A 590 -28.33 -7.86 48.66
CA PHE A 590 -29.46 -7.06 49.12
C PHE A 590 -29.31 -6.64 50.59
N PRO A 591 -28.30 -5.82 50.93
CA PRO A 591 -28.13 -5.32 52.30
C PRO A 591 -29.35 -4.50 52.75
N SER A 592 -29.68 -4.58 54.03
CA SER A 592 -30.77 -3.82 54.66
C SER A 592 -30.53 -2.31 54.57
N LEU A 593 -31.59 -1.54 54.32
CA LEU A 593 -31.54 -0.08 54.31
C LEU A 593 -31.38 0.43 55.76
N ASN A 594 -30.29 1.16 56.05
CA ASN A 594 -30.09 1.78 57.36
C ASN A 594 -31.13 2.87 57.60
N ALA A 595 -31.84 2.79 58.73
CA ALA A 595 -32.99 3.65 59.05
C ALA A 595 -32.67 5.15 59.22
N GLU A 596 -31.38 5.53 59.28
CA GLU A 596 -30.94 6.90 59.57
C GLU A 596 -30.64 7.77 58.34
N THR A 597 -30.69 7.24 57.11
CA THR A 597 -30.59 8.11 55.91
C THR A 597 -31.93 8.83 55.66
N PRO A 598 -32.02 10.17 55.87
CA PRO A 598 -33.32 10.82 55.98
C PRO A 598 -33.89 11.21 54.62
N LYS A 599 -35.18 10.90 54.39
CA LYS A 599 -36.18 11.60 53.54
C LYS A 599 -35.65 12.39 52.32
N SER A 600 -34.71 11.82 51.57
CA SER A 600 -34.00 12.48 50.45
C SER A 600 -33.95 11.59 49.21
N GLY A 601 -34.89 10.63 49.11
CA GLY A 601 -35.17 9.82 47.93
C GLY A 601 -35.73 10.65 46.76
N LYS A 602 -34.93 11.60 46.26
CA LYS A 602 -35.13 12.21 44.94
C LYS A 602 -35.15 11.08 43.93
N PHE A 603 -36.15 11.08 43.05
CA PHE A 603 -36.25 10.09 41.98
C PHE A 603 -34.95 10.04 41.18
N SER A 604 -34.36 8.85 41.14
CA SER A 604 -33.02 8.59 40.63
C SER A 604 -33.15 7.60 39.48
N SER A 605 -33.42 8.15 38.30
CA SER A 605 -33.65 7.44 37.06
C SER A 605 -32.38 6.79 36.49
N ILE A 606 -32.55 5.90 35.50
CA ILE A 606 -31.38 5.39 34.76
C ILE A 606 -30.64 6.57 34.09
N GLY A 607 -31.34 7.49 33.42
CA GLY A 607 -30.74 8.62 32.72
C GLY A 607 -29.90 9.54 33.61
N SER A 608 -30.41 9.92 34.79
CA SER A 608 -29.64 10.75 35.74
C SER A 608 -28.52 9.97 36.46
N ARG A 609 -28.66 8.65 36.69
CA ARG A 609 -27.56 7.79 37.21
C ARG A 609 -26.44 7.63 36.19
N PHE A 610 -26.81 7.31 34.96
CA PHE A 610 -25.91 7.20 33.82
C PHE A 610 -25.15 8.50 33.57
N LYS A 611 -25.83 9.66 33.52
CA LYS A 611 -25.14 10.95 33.38
C LYS A 611 -24.06 11.15 34.45
N LEU A 612 -24.32 10.77 35.69
CA LEU A 612 -23.31 10.86 36.76
C LEU A 612 -22.13 9.89 36.55
N GLN A 613 -22.40 8.64 36.16
CA GLN A 613 -21.35 7.66 35.84
C GLN A 613 -20.51 8.07 34.61
N LEU A 614 -21.13 8.66 33.60
CA LEU A 614 -20.47 9.17 32.41
C LEU A 614 -19.61 10.40 32.74
N GLN A 615 -20.10 11.31 33.59
CA GLN A 615 -19.28 12.42 34.08
C GLN A 615 -18.06 11.90 34.84
N GLN A 616 -18.22 10.93 35.74
CA GLN A 616 -17.09 10.31 36.46
C GLN A 616 -16.05 9.67 35.51
N LEU A 617 -16.48 9.04 34.42
CA LEU A 617 -15.57 8.53 33.40
C LEU A 617 -14.84 9.69 32.67
N MET A 618 -15.55 10.76 32.33
CA MET A 618 -14.95 11.95 31.70
C MET A 618 -13.99 12.67 32.64
N ASP A 619 -14.28 12.75 33.94
CA ASP A 619 -13.41 13.36 34.95
C ASP A 619 -12.08 12.58 35.07
N ILE A 620 -12.13 11.25 35.01
CA ILE A 620 -10.94 10.39 34.92
C ILE A 620 -10.18 10.67 33.62
N LEU A 621 -10.84 10.60 32.45
CA LEU A 621 -10.21 10.79 31.15
C LEU A 621 -9.52 12.16 31.04
N ASN A 622 -10.18 13.25 31.46
CA ASN A 622 -9.62 14.61 31.50
C ASN A 622 -8.41 14.76 32.44
N SER A 623 -8.23 13.86 33.41
CA SER A 623 -7.07 13.84 34.32
C SER A 623 -5.87 13.03 33.79
N THR A 624 -6.04 12.37 32.64
CA THR A 624 -5.02 11.51 32.00
C THR A 624 -4.66 12.04 30.62
N GLU A 625 -3.48 11.68 30.10
CA GLU A 625 -3.15 11.94 28.70
C GLU A 625 -3.81 10.87 27.79
N PRO A 626 -4.69 11.24 26.84
CA PRO A 626 -5.45 10.28 26.04
C PRO A 626 -4.80 9.94 24.69
N HIS A 627 -4.76 8.64 24.39
CA HIS A 627 -4.27 8.06 23.15
C HIS A 627 -5.42 7.34 22.43
N TYR A 628 -5.56 7.50 21.11
CA TYR A 628 -6.77 7.08 20.39
C TYR A 628 -6.52 5.97 19.39
N ILE A 629 -7.31 4.89 19.49
CA ILE A 629 -7.31 3.78 18.55
C ILE A 629 -8.74 3.60 17.99
N ARG A 630 -8.86 3.73 16.67
CA ARG A 630 -10.11 3.62 15.92
C ARG A 630 -10.12 2.31 15.13
N CYS A 631 -10.91 1.35 15.60
CA CYS A 631 -11.08 0.03 15.03
C CYS A 631 -12.17 0.03 13.94
N ILE A 632 -11.91 -0.60 12.79
CA ILE A 632 -12.79 -0.64 11.62
C ILE A 632 -13.13 -2.09 11.25
N LYS A 633 -14.41 -2.36 10.99
CA LYS A 633 -14.92 -3.60 10.39
C LYS A 633 -14.87 -3.45 8.85
N PRO A 634 -14.02 -4.17 8.10
CA PRO A 634 -13.86 -3.92 6.67
C PRO A 634 -15.01 -4.43 5.80
N ASN A 635 -15.77 -5.44 6.24
CA ASN A 635 -16.91 -5.97 5.51
C ASN A 635 -17.98 -6.51 6.47
N SER A 636 -19.22 -6.50 6.01
CA SER A 636 -20.43 -6.93 6.72
C SER A 636 -20.45 -8.44 6.96
N ASP A 637 -20.00 -9.21 5.96
CA ASP A 637 -19.95 -10.68 5.86
C ASP A 637 -19.05 -11.40 6.88
N LEU A 638 -18.21 -10.67 7.63
CA LEU A 638 -17.23 -11.21 8.59
C LEU A 638 -16.15 -12.12 7.94
N ARG A 639 -15.76 -11.84 6.69
CA ARG A 639 -14.80 -12.65 5.91
C ARG A 639 -13.45 -11.95 5.76
N PRO A 640 -12.32 -12.69 5.71
CA PRO A 640 -11.03 -12.10 5.40
C PRO A 640 -10.98 -11.60 3.95
N GLU A 641 -10.09 -10.64 3.69
CA GLU A 641 -9.72 -10.15 2.33
C GLU A 641 -10.82 -9.40 1.55
N ILE A 642 -12.02 -9.20 2.13
CA ILE A 642 -13.08 -8.36 1.57
C ILE A 642 -13.07 -6.96 2.23
N PHE A 643 -13.20 -5.90 1.42
CA PHE A 643 -13.24 -4.51 1.88
C PHE A 643 -14.41 -3.77 1.21
N GLU A 644 -15.39 -3.35 2.01
CA GLU A 644 -16.60 -2.64 1.60
C GLU A 644 -16.39 -1.11 1.73
N ASN A 645 -16.02 -0.45 0.62
CA ASN A 645 -15.72 0.99 0.60
C ASN A 645 -16.77 1.85 1.32
N VAL A 646 -18.06 1.69 0.98
CA VAL A 646 -19.17 2.46 1.60
C VAL A 646 -19.28 2.21 3.11
N SER A 647 -19.10 0.95 3.55
CA SER A 647 -19.20 0.53 4.95
C SER A 647 -18.03 1.07 5.80
N VAL A 648 -16.82 1.04 5.24
CA VAL A 648 -15.63 1.64 5.86
C VAL A 648 -15.74 3.17 5.90
N LEU A 649 -16.28 3.81 4.85
CA LEU A 649 -16.47 5.25 4.80
C LEU A 649 -17.48 5.74 5.86
N GLN A 650 -18.59 5.01 6.01
CA GLN A 650 -19.57 5.24 7.08
C GLN A 650 -18.92 5.17 8.48
N GLN A 651 -17.99 4.24 8.68
CA GLN A 651 -17.23 4.09 9.94
C GLN A 651 -16.14 5.15 10.14
N LEU A 652 -15.52 5.68 9.08
CA LEU A 652 -14.57 6.79 9.16
C LEU A 652 -15.26 8.11 9.54
N ARG A 653 -16.53 8.27 9.09
CA ARG A 653 -17.44 9.35 9.51
C ARG A 653 -17.86 9.17 10.98
N SER A 654 -18.46 8.03 11.34
CA SER A 654 -18.98 7.78 12.70
C SER A 654 -17.89 7.55 13.77
N GLY A 655 -16.67 7.20 13.37
CA GLY A 655 -15.49 7.12 14.24
C GLY A 655 -14.78 8.46 14.45
N GLY A 656 -15.26 9.56 13.86
CA GLY A 656 -14.70 10.90 14.03
C GLY A 656 -13.34 11.12 13.36
N VAL A 657 -12.84 10.16 12.58
CA VAL A 657 -11.52 10.21 11.92
C VAL A 657 -11.51 11.34 10.89
N LEU A 658 -12.56 11.44 10.08
CA LEU A 658 -12.64 12.47 9.04
C LEU A 658 -12.78 13.89 9.60
N GLU A 659 -13.38 14.07 10.78
CA GLU A 659 -13.48 15.39 11.40
C GLU A 659 -12.13 15.82 12.03
N ALA A 660 -11.38 14.91 12.64
CA ALA A 660 -10.00 15.20 13.07
C ALA A 660 -9.06 15.49 11.90
N ILE A 661 -9.24 14.78 10.78
CA ILE A 661 -8.56 15.07 9.52
C ILE A 661 -8.94 16.47 9.01
N ARG A 662 -10.23 16.81 9.03
CA ARG A 662 -10.74 18.12 8.62
C ARG A 662 -10.15 19.25 9.47
N VAL A 663 -10.15 19.12 10.80
CA VAL A 663 -9.52 20.09 11.72
C VAL A 663 -8.03 20.26 11.41
N LYS A 664 -7.30 19.18 11.12
CA LYS A 664 -5.91 19.27 10.65
C LYS A 664 -5.79 20.00 9.31
N CYS A 665 -6.69 19.76 8.36
CA CYS A 665 -6.71 20.45 7.06
C CYS A 665 -7.11 21.93 7.15
N GLU A 666 -7.96 22.30 8.10
CA GLU A 666 -8.32 23.68 8.45
C GLU A 666 -7.20 24.39 9.24
N GLY A 667 -6.21 23.64 9.77
CA GLY A 667 -4.88 24.07 10.19
C GLY A 667 -3.80 23.87 9.12
N TYR A 668 -2.61 23.40 9.53
CA TYR A 668 -1.47 23.06 8.66
C TYR A 668 -1.21 21.54 8.69
N PRO A 669 -1.92 20.73 7.88
CA PRO A 669 -1.92 19.27 8.01
C PRO A 669 -0.57 18.62 7.68
N THR A 670 0.25 19.30 6.88
CA THR A 670 1.58 18.82 6.48
C THR A 670 2.64 19.73 7.07
N ASN A 671 3.44 19.21 8.00
CA ASN A 671 4.63 19.87 8.52
C ASN A 671 5.88 19.02 8.29
N ARG A 672 7.04 19.67 8.17
CA ARG A 672 8.35 19.05 7.89
C ARG A 672 9.45 19.77 8.65
N ILE A 673 10.42 19.02 9.16
CA ILE A 673 11.68 19.59 9.67
C ILE A 673 12.40 20.25 8.49
N PHE A 674 13.06 21.39 8.72
CA PHE A 674 13.69 22.14 7.62
C PHE A 674 14.71 21.30 6.83
N SER A 675 15.51 20.46 7.49
CA SER A 675 16.45 19.54 6.84
C SER A 675 15.79 18.57 5.85
N GLU A 676 14.69 17.88 6.23
CA GLU A 676 13.90 17.03 5.32
C GLU A 676 13.37 17.83 4.11
N PHE A 677 12.88 19.04 4.38
CA PHE A 677 12.31 19.90 3.35
C PHE A 677 13.37 20.35 2.34
N LEU A 678 14.55 20.74 2.83
CA LEU A 678 15.68 21.17 2.01
C LEU A 678 16.24 20.01 1.19
N GLU A 679 16.36 18.80 1.73
CA GLU A 679 16.75 17.62 0.95
C GLU A 679 15.75 17.35 -0.19
N ARG A 680 14.44 17.39 0.09
CA ARG A 680 13.40 17.11 -0.92
C ARG A 680 13.28 18.20 -2.00
N PHE A 681 13.47 19.48 -1.66
CA PHE A 681 13.06 20.62 -2.52
C PHE A 681 14.16 21.62 -2.88
N SER A 682 15.37 21.53 -2.35
CA SER A 682 16.50 22.41 -2.75
C SER A 682 16.80 22.41 -4.25
N ILE A 683 16.44 21.34 -4.98
CA ILE A 683 16.51 21.27 -6.45
C ILE A 683 15.65 22.34 -7.16
N LEU A 684 14.60 22.86 -6.52
CA LEU A 684 13.79 23.97 -7.04
C LEU A 684 14.55 25.30 -7.02
N VAL A 685 15.46 25.49 -6.05
CA VAL A 685 16.31 26.69 -5.93
C VAL A 685 17.75 26.30 -5.59
N PRO A 686 18.56 25.84 -6.59
CA PRO A 686 19.94 25.41 -6.37
C PRO A 686 20.93 26.50 -5.93
N GLU A 687 20.46 27.73 -5.74
CA GLU A 687 21.22 28.83 -5.14
C GLU A 687 21.29 28.70 -3.61
N VAL A 688 20.22 28.18 -2.98
CA VAL A 688 20.13 27.96 -1.53
C VAL A 688 21.16 26.92 -1.04
N LEU A 689 21.65 26.05 -1.93
CA LEU A 689 22.72 25.08 -1.64
C LEU A 689 24.15 25.64 -1.77
N LYS A 690 24.31 26.90 -2.25
CA LYS A 690 25.63 27.52 -2.49
C LYS A 690 26.06 28.49 -1.40
N GLU A 691 25.09 29.03 -0.67
CA GLU A 691 25.29 29.98 0.41
C GLU A 691 25.01 29.26 1.73
N ASN A 692 25.86 29.45 2.73
CA ASN A 692 25.75 28.75 4.03
C ASN A 692 24.72 29.43 4.93
N VAL A 693 23.46 29.39 4.47
CA VAL A 693 22.28 30.10 5.01
C VAL A 693 21.57 29.22 6.05
N GLU A 694 21.00 29.84 7.08
CA GLU A 694 20.22 29.15 8.11
C GLU A 694 18.99 28.45 7.52
N GLU A 695 18.64 27.27 8.05
CA GLU A 695 17.68 26.37 7.41
C GLU A 695 16.27 26.99 7.24
N ASN A 696 15.84 27.89 8.13
CA ASN A 696 14.54 28.55 7.99
C ASN A 696 14.53 29.61 6.85
N VAL A 697 15.62 30.38 6.67
CA VAL A 697 15.79 31.35 5.58
C VAL A 697 15.96 30.62 4.25
N ALA A 698 16.65 29.48 4.26
CA ALA A 698 16.76 28.58 3.13
C ALA A 698 15.38 28.05 2.69
N CYS A 699 14.56 27.56 3.62
CA CYS A 699 13.18 27.13 3.32
C CYS A 699 12.30 28.29 2.82
N LYS A 700 12.38 29.47 3.46
CA LYS A 700 11.63 30.67 3.06
C LYS A 700 11.98 31.11 1.64
N SER A 701 13.27 31.09 1.29
CA SER A 701 13.78 31.44 -0.04
C SER A 701 13.27 30.50 -1.13
N ILE A 702 12.99 29.23 -0.80
CA ILE A 702 12.30 28.30 -1.71
C ILE A 702 10.85 28.74 -1.89
N MET A 703 10.09 28.93 -0.80
CA MET A 703 8.67 29.30 -0.88
C MET A 703 8.42 30.62 -1.61
N GLU A 704 9.25 31.64 -1.36
CA GLU A 704 9.14 32.96 -2.01
C GLU A 704 9.44 32.89 -3.51
N LYS A 705 10.44 32.12 -3.95
CA LYS A 705 10.75 31.90 -5.38
C LYS A 705 9.75 30.98 -6.09
N VAL A 706 9.11 30.07 -5.35
CA VAL A 706 7.97 29.29 -5.85
C VAL A 706 6.71 30.17 -5.90
N GLY A 707 6.60 31.18 -5.03
CA GLY A 707 5.45 32.10 -4.97
C GLY A 707 4.22 31.49 -4.29
N LEU A 708 4.41 30.59 -3.32
CA LEU A 708 3.31 30.10 -2.47
C LEU A 708 3.01 31.13 -1.37
N SER A 709 1.73 31.36 -1.11
CA SER A 709 1.28 32.24 -0.01
C SER A 709 0.81 31.48 1.23
N ASN A 710 0.48 30.18 1.09
CA ASN A 710 -0.28 29.44 2.10
C ASN A 710 0.62 28.51 2.93
N TYR A 711 1.68 29.08 3.50
CA TYR A 711 2.64 28.39 4.37
C TYR A 711 2.93 29.22 5.64
N GLN A 712 3.49 28.58 6.66
CA GLN A 712 4.10 29.24 7.83
C GLN A 712 5.45 28.61 8.12
N ILE A 713 6.32 29.36 8.80
CA ILE A 713 7.65 28.90 9.24
C ILE A 713 7.71 29.05 10.75
N GLY A 714 7.93 27.93 11.44
CA GLY A 714 8.14 27.90 12.88
C GLY A 714 9.62 28.05 13.25
N LYS A 715 9.98 27.50 14.42
CA LYS A 715 11.36 27.46 14.93
C LYS A 715 12.17 26.30 14.37
N THR A 716 11.54 25.15 14.12
CA THR A 716 12.21 23.92 13.67
C THR A 716 11.56 23.28 12.44
N LYS A 717 10.31 23.64 12.16
CA LYS A 717 9.50 23.05 11.07
C LYS A 717 8.89 24.10 10.15
N ILE A 718 8.69 23.72 8.90
CA ILE A 718 7.85 24.43 7.93
C ILE A 718 6.46 23.78 7.87
N PHE A 719 5.44 24.62 7.81
CA PHE A 719 4.03 24.24 7.93
C PHE A 719 3.26 24.62 6.66
N LEU A 720 2.51 23.67 6.10
CA LEU A 720 1.91 23.76 4.78
C LEU A 720 0.41 23.44 4.83
N ARG A 721 -0.39 24.24 4.11
CA ARG A 721 -1.81 23.94 3.88
C ARG A 721 -1.98 22.74 2.95
N ALA A 722 -3.16 22.10 3.02
CA ALA A 722 -3.52 20.97 2.17
C ALA A 722 -3.25 21.26 0.67
N GLY A 723 -2.64 20.31 -0.05
CA GLY A 723 -2.30 20.44 -1.46
C GLY A 723 -1.08 21.31 -1.79
N GLN A 724 -0.52 22.09 -0.86
CA GLN A 724 0.71 22.87 -1.12
C GLN A 724 1.93 21.97 -1.36
N MET A 725 2.00 20.81 -0.69
CA MET A 725 3.02 19.78 -0.95
C MET A 725 2.94 19.27 -2.41
N ALA A 726 1.73 18.92 -2.87
CA ALA A 726 1.50 18.46 -4.25
C ALA A 726 1.88 19.51 -5.29
N GLU A 727 1.74 20.81 -4.99
CA GLU A 727 2.19 21.87 -5.89
C GLU A 727 3.72 21.96 -5.98
N LEU A 728 4.43 21.79 -4.86
CA LEU A 728 5.89 21.75 -4.82
C LEU A 728 6.45 20.55 -5.58
N ASP A 729 5.88 19.35 -5.36
CA ASP A 729 6.29 18.14 -6.08
C ASP A 729 5.92 18.21 -7.57
N GLY A 730 4.74 18.69 -7.94
CA GLY A 730 4.37 18.91 -9.36
C GLY A 730 5.31 19.88 -10.10
N ARG A 731 5.78 20.93 -9.42
CA ARG A 731 6.81 21.85 -9.95
C ARG A 731 8.18 21.19 -10.07
N LYS A 732 8.55 20.34 -9.10
CA LYS A 732 9.78 19.53 -9.11
C LYS A 732 9.77 18.49 -10.23
N ALA A 733 8.67 17.77 -10.42
CA ALA A 733 8.45 16.84 -11.52
C ALA A 733 8.57 17.53 -12.89
N LYS A 734 7.99 18.74 -13.05
CA LYS A 734 8.16 19.56 -14.25
C LYS A 734 9.63 19.91 -14.52
N LEU A 735 10.35 20.41 -13.51
CA LEU A 735 11.76 20.79 -13.63
C LEU A 735 12.67 19.58 -13.94
N LEU A 736 12.39 18.42 -13.34
CA LEU A 736 13.06 17.16 -13.67
C LEU A 736 12.76 16.71 -15.10
N GLY A 737 11.51 16.80 -15.55
CA GLY A 737 11.09 16.46 -16.91
C GLY A 737 11.69 17.37 -17.99
N GLU A 738 11.84 18.67 -17.72
CA GLU A 738 12.55 19.61 -18.59
C GLU A 738 14.05 19.33 -18.63
N SER A 739 14.67 19.05 -17.47
CA SER A 739 16.08 18.64 -17.37
C SER A 739 16.36 17.33 -18.14
N ALA A 740 15.47 16.34 -18.03
CA ALA A 740 15.54 15.09 -18.77
C ALA A 740 15.48 15.32 -20.29
N LYS A 741 14.61 16.21 -20.79
CA LYS A 741 14.56 16.58 -22.22
C LYS A 741 15.89 17.16 -22.71
N VAL A 742 16.57 17.99 -21.92
CA VAL A 742 17.89 18.55 -22.26
C VAL A 742 18.96 17.46 -22.36
N ILE A 743 19.03 16.57 -21.36
CA ILE A 743 19.99 15.44 -21.34
C ILE A 743 19.73 14.50 -22.53
N GLN A 744 18.48 14.09 -22.74
CA GLN A 744 18.09 13.22 -23.86
C GLN A 744 18.42 13.85 -25.22
N LYS A 745 18.15 15.15 -25.41
CA LYS A 745 18.51 15.90 -26.63
C LYS A 745 20.02 15.82 -26.91
N GLN A 746 20.85 16.04 -25.90
CA GLN A 746 22.31 16.04 -26.05
C GLN A 746 22.87 14.63 -26.29
N VAL A 747 22.34 13.61 -25.61
CA VAL A 747 22.70 12.20 -25.84
C VAL A 747 22.31 11.74 -27.24
N ARG A 748 21.06 11.98 -27.68
CA ARG A 748 20.58 11.67 -29.03
C ARG A 748 21.42 12.37 -30.10
N SER A 749 21.72 13.65 -29.92
CA SER A 749 22.60 14.43 -30.80
C SER A 749 24.02 13.83 -30.91
N ARG A 750 24.64 13.47 -29.77
CA ARG A 750 25.97 12.83 -29.73
C ARG A 750 25.99 11.47 -30.43
N ILE A 751 24.95 10.66 -30.26
CA ILE A 751 24.78 9.37 -30.95
C ILE A 751 24.63 9.58 -32.45
N ALA A 752 23.70 10.45 -32.87
CA ALA A 752 23.46 10.75 -34.29
C ALA A 752 24.72 11.27 -34.99
N ARG A 753 25.45 12.22 -34.38
CA ARG A 753 26.73 12.73 -34.91
C ARG A 753 27.80 11.64 -35.01
N LYS A 754 27.90 10.73 -34.03
CA LYS A 754 28.84 9.60 -34.08
C LYS A 754 28.50 8.62 -35.20
N CYS A 755 27.22 8.36 -35.46
CA CYS A 755 26.76 7.54 -36.59
C CYS A 755 27.03 8.22 -37.94
N TYR A 756 26.68 9.50 -38.09
CA TYR A 756 26.93 10.28 -39.30
C TYR A 756 28.42 10.28 -39.67
N VAL A 757 29.32 10.56 -38.73
CA VAL A 757 30.78 10.58 -38.99
C VAL A 757 31.28 9.19 -39.41
N ARG A 758 30.81 8.11 -38.79
CA ARG A 758 31.16 6.73 -39.23
C ARG A 758 30.73 6.45 -40.67
N ILE A 759 29.50 6.83 -41.04
CA ILE A 759 28.96 6.66 -42.41
C ILE A 759 29.74 7.52 -43.41
N GLN A 760 30.09 8.76 -43.04
CA GLN A 760 30.86 9.68 -43.86
C GLN A 760 32.28 9.13 -44.13
N THR A 761 33.00 8.68 -43.09
CA THR A 761 34.33 8.08 -43.24
C THR A 761 34.30 6.79 -44.08
N ALA A 762 33.29 5.93 -43.88
CA ALA A 762 33.12 4.73 -44.70
C ALA A 762 32.87 5.06 -46.18
N SER A 763 31.97 6.00 -46.45
CA SER A 763 31.66 6.48 -47.81
C SER A 763 32.88 7.09 -48.51
N ILE A 764 33.66 7.91 -47.80
CA ILE A 764 34.89 8.50 -48.33
C ILE A 764 35.92 7.40 -48.68
N CYS A 765 36.10 6.41 -47.79
CA CYS A 765 37.02 5.29 -48.02
C CYS A 765 36.63 4.45 -49.25
N ILE A 766 35.34 4.13 -49.40
CA ILE A 766 34.83 3.41 -50.59
C ILE A 766 35.06 4.24 -51.86
N GLN A 767 34.77 5.55 -51.83
CA GLN A 767 34.97 6.44 -52.97
C GLN A 767 36.45 6.61 -53.36
N THR A 768 37.39 6.66 -52.41
CA THR A 768 38.82 6.76 -52.75
C THR A 768 39.37 5.47 -53.35
N VAL A 769 38.94 4.30 -52.85
CA VAL A 769 39.28 2.99 -53.45
C VAL A 769 38.76 2.88 -54.88
N LEU A 770 37.48 3.21 -55.12
CA LEU A 770 36.88 3.16 -56.47
C LEU A 770 37.56 4.13 -57.45
N ARG A 771 37.83 5.37 -57.03
CA ARG A 771 38.61 6.35 -57.84
C ARG A 771 40.02 5.83 -58.15
N GLY A 772 40.67 5.18 -57.19
CA GLY A 772 41.98 4.54 -57.37
C GLY A 772 41.95 3.39 -58.38
N GLN A 773 40.93 2.52 -58.31
CA GLN A 773 40.74 1.42 -59.25
C GLN A 773 40.57 1.94 -60.69
N LEU A 774 39.66 2.90 -60.92
CA LEU A 774 39.44 3.53 -62.23
C LEU A 774 40.72 4.17 -62.81
N ALA A 775 41.50 4.85 -61.98
CA ALA A 775 42.79 5.41 -62.38
C ALA A 775 43.80 4.30 -62.78
N CYS A 776 43.86 3.20 -62.02
CA CYS A 776 44.68 2.04 -62.35
C CYS A 776 44.24 1.35 -63.66
N GLU A 777 42.95 1.28 -63.96
CA GLU A 777 42.45 0.73 -65.23
C GLU A 777 42.77 1.62 -66.42
N SER A 778 42.59 2.94 -66.30
CA SER A 778 43.04 3.89 -67.33
C SER A 778 44.55 3.76 -67.58
N LEU A 779 45.36 3.57 -66.53
CA LEU A 779 46.80 3.33 -66.66
C LEU A 779 47.12 1.97 -67.31
N LYS A 780 46.40 0.89 -66.97
CA LYS A 780 46.53 -0.43 -67.64
C LYS A 780 46.20 -0.30 -69.14
N PHE A 781 45.14 0.42 -69.49
CA PHE A 781 44.76 0.67 -70.89
C PHE A 781 45.84 1.47 -71.63
N ARG A 782 46.31 2.61 -71.08
CA ARG A 782 47.40 3.42 -71.66
C ARG A 782 48.70 2.62 -71.82
N LYS A 783 49.04 1.74 -70.87
CA LYS A 783 50.20 0.83 -70.99
C LYS A 783 50.01 -0.20 -72.12
N ARG A 784 48.82 -0.79 -72.25
CA ARG A 784 48.48 -1.75 -73.34
C ARG A 784 48.55 -1.08 -74.72
N THR A 785 47.95 0.10 -74.90
CA THR A 785 47.99 0.81 -76.19
C THR A 785 49.40 1.28 -76.54
N ALA A 786 50.17 1.80 -75.59
CA ALA A 786 51.58 2.15 -75.81
C ALA A 786 52.46 0.94 -76.19
N ALA A 787 52.20 -0.24 -75.60
CA ALA A 787 52.87 -1.49 -75.97
C ALA A 787 52.48 -1.94 -77.39
N ALA A 788 51.20 -1.92 -77.74
CA ALA A 788 50.72 -2.24 -79.08
C ALA A 788 51.34 -1.32 -80.15
N VAL A 789 51.41 -0.01 -79.90
CA VAL A 789 52.06 0.96 -80.80
C VAL A 789 53.56 0.68 -80.96
N LYS A 790 54.28 0.31 -79.88
CA LYS A 790 55.69 -0.11 -79.96
C LYS A 790 55.89 -1.36 -80.82
N ILE A 791 55.01 -2.36 -80.68
CA ILE A 791 55.04 -3.60 -81.47
C ILE A 791 54.75 -3.30 -82.94
N GLN A 792 53.65 -2.58 -83.22
CA GLN A 792 53.26 -2.17 -84.58
C GLN A 792 54.36 -1.34 -85.28
N LYS A 793 54.97 -0.36 -84.58
CA LYS A 793 56.09 0.44 -85.08
C LYS A 793 57.28 -0.45 -85.47
N SER A 794 57.61 -1.44 -84.63
CA SER A 794 58.73 -2.35 -84.84
C SER A 794 58.48 -3.29 -86.02
N ALA A 795 57.28 -3.86 -86.13
CA ALA A 795 56.87 -4.71 -87.25
C ALA A 795 56.85 -3.94 -88.58
N ARG A 796 56.25 -2.74 -88.61
CA ARG A 796 56.23 -1.85 -89.79
C ARG A 796 57.66 -1.50 -90.23
N ARG A 797 58.55 -1.12 -89.29
CA ARG A 797 59.97 -0.84 -89.58
C ARG A 797 60.69 -2.06 -90.17
N LYS A 798 60.53 -3.26 -89.59
CA LYS A 798 61.20 -4.48 -90.08
C LYS A 798 60.69 -4.92 -91.45
N SER A 799 59.40 -4.76 -91.72
CA SER A 799 58.79 -5.04 -93.04
C SER A 799 59.31 -4.09 -94.11
N ALA A 800 59.26 -2.76 -93.87
CA ALA A 800 59.79 -1.77 -94.80
C ALA A 800 61.29 -1.95 -95.06
N SER A 801 62.07 -2.22 -94.00
CA SER A 801 63.50 -2.51 -94.11
C SER A 801 63.80 -3.76 -94.94
N ARG A 802 63.04 -4.86 -94.76
CA ARG A 802 63.17 -6.06 -95.62
C ARG A 802 62.89 -5.74 -97.09
N LYS A 803 61.80 -5.03 -97.40
CA LYS A 803 61.48 -4.61 -98.78
C LYS A 803 62.60 -3.77 -99.40
N TYR A 804 63.11 -2.77 -98.69
CA TYR A 804 64.20 -1.92 -99.17
C TYR A 804 65.51 -2.69 -99.38
N THR A 805 65.90 -3.56 -98.43
CA THR A 805 67.12 -4.37 -98.56
C THR A 805 67.04 -5.31 -99.77
N ASN A 806 65.89 -5.95 -100.01
CA ASN A 806 65.71 -6.83 -101.18
C ASN A 806 65.81 -6.05 -102.50
N ILE A 807 65.20 -4.86 -102.58
CA ILE A 807 65.33 -3.98 -103.76
C ILE A 807 66.79 -3.56 -103.95
N LYS A 808 67.48 -3.19 -102.87
CA LYS A 808 68.91 -2.83 -102.91
C LYS A 808 69.80 -3.97 -103.38
N SER A 809 69.59 -5.21 -102.92
CA SER A 809 70.36 -6.37 -103.39
C SER A 809 70.11 -6.65 -104.87
N SER A 810 68.85 -6.61 -105.33
CA SER A 810 68.53 -6.80 -106.75
C SER A 810 69.15 -5.71 -107.62
N ALA A 811 69.09 -4.44 -107.19
CA ALA A 811 69.72 -3.33 -107.90
C ALA A 811 71.26 -3.46 -107.97
N ILE A 812 71.91 -3.92 -106.90
CA ILE A 812 73.36 -4.20 -106.89
C ILE A 812 73.71 -5.32 -107.88
N VAL A 813 72.95 -6.43 -107.90
CA VAL A 813 73.17 -7.54 -108.83
C VAL A 813 73.02 -7.11 -110.29
N VAL A 814 72.00 -6.29 -110.60
CA VAL A 814 71.84 -5.71 -111.95
C VAL A 814 73.00 -4.77 -112.29
N GLN A 815 73.42 -3.91 -111.37
CA GLN A 815 74.56 -3.00 -111.59
C GLN A 815 75.89 -3.74 -111.78
N THR A 816 76.17 -4.83 -111.05
CA THR A 816 77.38 -5.63 -111.26
C THR A 816 77.34 -6.37 -112.59
N GLY A 817 76.18 -6.91 -112.99
CA GLY A 817 75.97 -7.49 -114.32
C GLY A 817 76.25 -6.50 -115.47
N ILE A 818 75.67 -5.29 -115.39
CA ILE A 818 75.90 -4.23 -116.38
C ILE A 818 77.38 -3.81 -116.43
N ARG A 819 78.02 -3.59 -115.27
CA ARG A 819 79.46 -3.22 -115.22
C ARG A 819 80.34 -4.31 -115.82
N ALA A 820 80.07 -5.58 -115.53
CA ALA A 820 80.79 -6.71 -116.12
C ALA A 820 80.58 -6.81 -117.65
N MET A 821 79.37 -6.49 -118.14
CA MET A 821 79.08 -6.44 -119.57
C MET A 821 79.82 -5.31 -120.29
N VAL A 822 79.88 -4.11 -119.69
CA VAL A 822 80.65 -2.96 -120.23
C VAL A 822 82.14 -3.31 -120.32
N ALA A 823 82.75 -3.80 -119.24
CA ALA A 823 84.17 -4.19 -119.23
C ALA A 823 84.50 -5.30 -120.26
N ARG A 824 83.59 -6.28 -120.45
CA ARG A 824 83.72 -7.31 -121.49
C ARG A 824 83.60 -6.78 -122.92
N ASN A 825 82.91 -5.66 -123.12
CA ASN A 825 82.81 -5.01 -124.44
C ASN A 825 84.04 -4.14 -124.73
N GLU A 826 84.55 -3.39 -123.74
CA GLU A 826 85.83 -2.66 -123.86
C GLU A 826 86.99 -3.61 -124.17
N PHE A 827 87.06 -4.76 -123.48
CA PHE A 827 88.07 -5.79 -123.76
C PHE A 827 87.96 -6.33 -125.19
N ARG A 828 86.75 -6.59 -125.69
CA ARG A 828 86.54 -7.02 -127.08
C ARG A 828 87.02 -5.99 -128.10
N SER A 829 86.72 -4.71 -127.88
CA SER A 829 87.20 -3.63 -128.75
C SER A 829 88.72 -3.53 -128.77
N LYS A 830 89.40 -3.66 -127.62
CA LYS A 830 90.86 -3.70 -127.54
C LYS A 830 91.46 -4.88 -128.32
N MET A 831 90.86 -6.08 -128.22
CA MET A 831 91.31 -7.26 -128.98
C MET A 831 91.18 -7.08 -130.50
N GLN A 832 90.10 -6.44 -130.97
CA GLN A 832 89.94 -6.13 -132.40
C GLN A 832 91.02 -5.17 -132.90
N ASN A 833 91.30 -4.08 -132.16
CA ASN A 833 92.35 -3.13 -132.52
C ASN A 833 93.75 -3.78 -132.53
N HIS A 834 94.01 -4.72 -131.63
CA HIS A 834 95.28 -5.45 -131.60
C HIS A 834 95.48 -6.32 -132.85
N SER A 835 94.43 -6.98 -133.36
CA SER A 835 94.52 -7.78 -134.60
C SER A 835 94.89 -6.95 -135.83
N ALA A 836 94.39 -5.71 -135.92
CA ALA A 836 94.73 -4.77 -136.99
C ALA A 836 96.18 -4.27 -136.93
N THR A 837 96.84 -4.39 -135.77
CA THR A 837 98.25 -3.99 -135.61
C THR A 837 99.21 -5.06 -136.17
N ILE A 838 98.78 -6.33 -136.22
CA ILE A 838 99.62 -7.47 -136.63
C ILE A 838 99.74 -7.55 -138.16
N GLN A 839 98.69 -7.20 -138.91
CA GLN A 839 98.71 -7.21 -140.38
C GLN A 839 99.62 -6.15 -141.01
N ALA A 840 99.99 -5.10 -140.26
CA ALA A 840 100.88 -4.04 -140.74
C ALA A 840 102.38 -4.38 -140.58
N ALA A 841 102.73 -5.44 -139.84
CA ALA A 841 104.12 -5.84 -139.60
C ALA A 841 104.65 -6.80 -140.68
N THR A 842 103.77 -7.46 -141.44
CA THR A 842 104.14 -8.58 -142.33
C THR A 842 104.60 -8.17 -143.74
N GLU A 843 104.71 -6.87 -144.04
CA GLU A 843 105.13 -6.39 -145.38
C GLU A 843 106.60 -5.92 -145.45
N GLU A 844 107.31 -5.79 -144.32
CA GLU A 844 108.72 -5.30 -144.31
C GLU A 844 109.79 -6.41 -144.25
N GLU A 845 109.44 -7.67 -143.91
CA GLU A 845 110.43 -8.73 -143.64
C GLU A 845 110.93 -9.52 -144.88
N GLU A 846 110.37 -9.35 -146.08
CA GLU A 846 110.76 -10.13 -147.29
C GLU A 846 112.15 -9.78 -147.90
N LYS A 847 113.01 -9.00 -147.23
CA LYS A 847 114.13 -8.31 -147.92
C LYS A 847 115.56 -8.47 -147.42
N ASP A 848 115.82 -9.17 -146.31
CA ASP A 848 117.19 -9.52 -145.94
C ASP A 848 117.29 -10.99 -145.49
N SER A 849 117.98 -11.80 -146.30
CA SER A 849 117.99 -13.26 -146.15
C SER A 849 119.41 -13.82 -146.22
N GLY A 850 119.73 -14.72 -145.30
CA GLY A 850 120.76 -15.75 -145.55
C GLY A 850 121.70 -16.07 -144.40
N LYS A 851 121.63 -17.35 -143.94
CA LYS A 851 122.55 -18.04 -143.02
C LYS A 851 122.37 -17.61 -141.56
N GLU A 852 122.30 -18.50 -140.58
CA GLU A 852 122.98 -19.80 -140.47
C GLU A 852 122.03 -21.00 -140.19
N GLU A 853 122.40 -22.16 -140.73
CA GLU A 853 122.03 -23.51 -140.25
C GLU A 853 123.10 -23.90 -139.18
N GLU A 854 122.91 -24.77 -138.18
CA GLU A 854 122.10 -26.00 -138.08
C GLU A 854 121.88 -26.41 -136.57
N ASP A 855 121.16 -27.52 -136.31
CA ASP A 855 121.12 -28.35 -135.06
C ASP A 855 120.17 -28.04 -133.85
N ILE A 856 118.95 -28.63 -133.89
CA ILE A 856 118.22 -29.52 -132.91
C ILE A 856 118.42 -29.32 -131.36
N GLY A 857 117.43 -29.44 -130.42
CA GLY A 857 115.97 -29.71 -130.46
C GLY A 857 115.39 -30.36 -129.14
N LYS A 858 114.05 -30.56 -129.03
CA LYS A 858 113.25 -31.37 -128.00
C LYS A 858 113.12 -30.80 -126.54
N GLU A 859 112.15 -31.14 -125.64
CA GLU A 859 110.83 -31.86 -125.65
C GLU A 859 109.91 -31.58 -124.38
N GLU A 860 108.66 -32.10 -124.43
CA GLU A 860 107.52 -32.35 -123.46
C GLU A 860 107.70 -32.44 -121.90
N LYS A 861 106.71 -32.46 -120.94
CA LYS A 861 105.19 -32.44 -120.82
C LYS A 861 104.68 -32.24 -119.33
N ASP A 862 103.35 -32.15 -119.08
CA ASP A 862 102.49 -33.06 -118.21
C ASP A 862 101.27 -32.44 -117.40
N ASN A 863 100.44 -33.28 -116.71
CA ASN A 863 99.04 -33.16 -116.18
C ASN A 863 98.87 -32.71 -114.68
N GLY A 864 97.68 -32.59 -113.97
CA GLY A 864 96.20 -32.67 -114.24
C GLY A 864 95.29 -32.90 -112.96
N LYS A 865 93.92 -32.97 -113.09
CA LYS A 865 92.84 -33.52 -112.15
C LYS A 865 92.37 -32.71 -110.88
N GLU A 866 91.27 -32.92 -110.08
CA GLU A 866 89.81 -33.38 -110.13
C GLU A 866 89.13 -33.28 -108.69
N GLU A 867 87.80 -33.34 -108.33
CA GLU A 867 86.47 -33.23 -109.01
C GLU A 867 85.20 -32.69 -108.20
N LYS A 868 84.46 -33.45 -107.31
CA LYS A 868 82.94 -33.46 -107.24
C LYS A 868 82.13 -33.47 -105.86
N ASP A 869 80.79 -33.23 -105.95
CA ASP A 869 79.58 -33.75 -105.17
C ASP A 869 79.30 -33.42 -103.65
N VAL A 870 78.12 -33.57 -102.96
CA VAL A 870 76.60 -33.65 -103.18
C VAL A 870 75.87 -33.51 -101.78
N GLY A 871 74.54 -33.42 -101.45
CA GLY A 871 73.17 -33.38 -102.08
C GLY A 871 72.00 -33.58 -101.03
N LYS A 872 70.72 -33.81 -101.46
CA LYS A 872 69.49 -34.37 -100.75
C LYS A 872 68.34 -33.48 -100.12
N GLU A 873 67.24 -34.14 -99.65
CA GLU A 873 65.77 -33.75 -99.58
C GLU A 873 64.99 -34.48 -98.40
N GLU A 874 63.69 -34.36 -97.97
CA GLU A 874 62.47 -33.48 -98.12
C GLU A 874 61.26 -33.83 -97.13
N LYS A 875 60.20 -32.96 -97.04
CA LYS A 875 58.72 -33.17 -96.69
C LYS A 875 58.24 -33.56 -95.25
N ASP A 876 56.96 -33.40 -94.81
CA ASP A 876 55.62 -33.21 -95.48
C ASP A 876 54.59 -32.25 -94.75
N VAL A 877 53.35 -32.12 -95.26
CA VAL A 877 52.30 -31.04 -95.06
C VAL A 877 51.02 -31.54 -94.30
N GLY A 878 50.05 -30.78 -93.74
CA GLY A 878 49.62 -29.34 -93.76
C GLY A 878 48.81 -28.90 -92.51
N LYS A 879 47.57 -28.33 -92.53
CA LYS A 879 46.59 -28.00 -93.61
C LYS A 879 45.38 -27.13 -93.08
N GLU A 880 44.79 -26.23 -93.89
CA GLU A 880 43.51 -25.44 -93.70
C GLU A 880 43.28 -24.57 -92.40
N GLU A 881 42.06 -24.07 -92.04
CA GLU A 881 41.25 -22.88 -92.51
C GLU A 881 40.15 -22.51 -91.42
N LYS A 882 39.26 -21.48 -91.37
CA LYS A 882 38.79 -20.22 -92.08
C LYS A 882 38.22 -19.24 -90.96
N ASP A 883 37.68 -18.00 -91.02
CA ASP A 883 36.83 -17.12 -91.90
C ASP A 883 35.30 -17.42 -91.93
N VAL A 884 34.29 -16.51 -92.00
CA VAL A 884 34.09 -15.01 -92.00
C VAL A 884 32.54 -14.73 -91.81
N GLY A 885 31.93 -13.56 -91.49
CA GLY A 885 32.34 -12.19 -91.12
C GLY A 885 31.52 -11.04 -91.79
N LYS A 886 31.36 -9.85 -91.13
CA LYS A 886 31.08 -8.47 -91.70
C LYS A 886 29.62 -8.09 -92.11
N GLU A 887 29.17 -6.83 -92.42
CA GLU A 887 29.43 -5.35 -92.19
C GLU A 887 28.19 -4.57 -92.77
N GLU A 888 27.89 -3.25 -92.77
CA GLU A 888 28.46 -1.90 -92.39
C GLU A 888 27.24 -0.97 -91.98
N LYS A 889 27.08 0.39 -92.00
CA LYS A 889 27.80 1.65 -92.39
C LYS A 889 27.36 2.88 -91.52
N ASP A 890 27.18 4.10 -92.05
CA ASP A 890 27.02 5.41 -91.31
C ASP A 890 26.34 6.58 -92.10
N SER A 891 25.96 7.66 -91.38
CA SER A 891 25.77 9.10 -91.74
C SER A 891 24.37 9.74 -91.97
N GLY A 892 24.20 10.99 -91.48
CA GLY A 892 23.07 11.93 -91.66
C GLY A 892 23.01 13.07 -90.60
N LYS A 893 22.68 14.34 -90.94
CA LYS A 893 22.73 15.50 -90.02
C LYS A 893 22.06 16.80 -90.58
N GLU A 894 21.33 17.58 -89.76
CA GLU A 894 20.93 19.03 -89.91
C GLU A 894 19.91 19.42 -88.77
N VAL A 895 19.61 20.67 -88.33
CA VAL A 895 20.18 22.05 -88.49
C VAL A 895 19.68 23.02 -87.36
N GLU A 896 20.32 24.21 -87.19
CA GLU A 896 19.94 25.48 -86.46
C GLU A 896 19.49 25.43 -84.95
N GLU A 897 19.75 26.39 -84.03
CA GLU A 897 20.05 27.86 -83.96
C GLU A 897 18.82 28.80 -83.79
N PRO A 898 18.92 29.96 -83.08
CA PRO A 898 19.74 30.27 -81.88
C PRO A 898 19.01 31.15 -80.80
N GLU A 899 19.75 31.52 -79.74
CA GLU A 899 19.60 32.73 -78.87
C GLU A 899 18.45 32.95 -77.82
N ASP A 900 18.87 33.49 -76.66
CA ASP A 900 18.33 34.53 -75.75
C ASP A 900 16.85 34.71 -75.26
N LYS A 901 16.78 34.98 -73.93
CA LYS A 901 16.02 36.02 -73.16
C LYS A 901 14.47 36.10 -73.11
N GLU A 902 13.99 36.26 -71.87
CA GLU A 902 12.91 37.14 -71.29
C GLU A 902 11.75 37.73 -72.16
N PRO A 903 10.53 38.01 -71.59
CA PRO A 903 10.01 37.80 -70.21
C PRO A 903 8.56 37.25 -70.12
N GLU A 904 8.04 37.17 -68.87
CA GLU A 904 6.64 37.31 -68.38
C GLU A 904 5.35 36.83 -69.12
N LYS A 905 4.47 36.21 -68.31
CA LYS A 905 2.98 36.34 -68.22
C LYS A 905 2.03 35.76 -69.31
N GLN A 906 1.22 34.80 -68.83
CA GLN A 906 -0.23 34.64 -69.13
C GLN A 906 -0.58 34.21 -70.59
N PRO A 907 -1.86 33.89 -70.96
CA PRO A 907 -3.12 33.98 -70.20
C PRO A 907 -4.06 32.74 -70.25
N THR A 908 -5.12 32.75 -69.40
CA THR A 908 -6.54 32.26 -69.59
C THR A 908 -6.82 30.92 -70.31
N VAL A 909 -7.80 30.06 -69.98
CA VAL A 909 -8.95 29.99 -69.03
C VAL A 909 -9.54 28.56 -69.20
N GLU A 910 -10.35 27.93 -68.34
CA GLU A 910 -10.50 27.74 -66.88
C GLU A 910 -11.73 26.79 -66.72
N VAL A 911 -12.04 26.11 -65.60
CA VAL A 911 -11.66 26.26 -64.19
C VAL A 911 -11.41 24.87 -63.54
N GLN A 912 -11.38 24.80 -62.20
CA GLN A 912 -11.30 23.60 -61.33
C GLN A 912 -12.20 22.41 -61.79
N GLU A 913 -11.95 21.13 -61.48
CA GLU A 913 -11.25 20.53 -60.32
C GLU A 913 -10.17 19.46 -60.70
N LYS A 914 -9.74 18.60 -59.75
CA LYS A 914 -8.71 17.56 -59.93
C LYS A 914 -9.25 16.16 -59.68
N GLU A 915 -8.93 15.21 -60.56
CA GLU A 915 -9.01 13.77 -60.31
C GLU A 915 -7.78 13.04 -60.90
N GLU A 916 -7.43 11.92 -60.25
CA GLU A 916 -6.83 10.65 -60.72
C GLU A 916 -5.68 10.61 -61.77
N LEU A 917 -4.69 9.69 -61.73
CA LEU A 917 -4.52 8.47 -60.90
C LEU A 917 -3.00 8.20 -60.65
N PRO A 918 -2.53 7.89 -59.41
CA PRO A 918 -1.09 7.75 -59.10
C PRO A 918 -0.64 6.35 -58.54
N ASP A 919 0.63 6.25 -58.14
CA ASP A 919 1.27 5.07 -57.51
C ASP A 919 0.61 4.57 -56.19
N PRO A 920 0.77 3.27 -55.82
CA PRO A 920 0.30 2.71 -54.55
C PRO A 920 1.36 2.73 -53.41
N PRO A 921 1.08 3.37 -52.26
CA PRO A 921 1.93 3.36 -51.06
C PRO A 921 1.13 2.89 -49.80
N VAL A 922 1.50 3.43 -48.62
CA VAL A 922 0.67 3.61 -47.41
C VAL A 922 0.61 2.49 -46.35
N ALA A 923 0.70 2.93 -45.08
CA ALA A 923 0.03 2.34 -43.93
C ALA A 923 -0.80 3.46 -43.24
N VAL A 924 -2.07 3.18 -42.95
CA VAL A 924 -3.13 4.11 -42.44
C VAL A 924 -4.11 3.21 -41.66
N LEU A 925 -4.62 3.47 -40.45
CA LEU A 925 -4.79 4.66 -39.57
C LEU A 925 -5.83 5.71 -39.99
N GLU A 926 -6.98 5.62 -39.31
CA GLU A 926 -7.80 6.70 -38.72
C GLU A 926 -9.04 7.32 -39.42
N GLN A 927 -10.05 7.50 -38.55
CA GLN A 927 -10.96 8.66 -38.39
C GLN A 927 -12.34 8.79 -39.10
N ASN A 928 -13.32 9.12 -38.22
CA ASN A 928 -14.53 9.97 -38.37
C ASN A 928 -15.87 9.47 -38.96
N LYS A 929 -16.93 9.78 -38.19
CA LYS A 929 -18.37 9.95 -38.53
C LYS A 929 -18.54 11.26 -39.36
N PRO A 930 -19.70 11.63 -40.00
CA PRO A 930 -21.08 11.30 -39.58
C PRO A 930 -22.25 11.26 -40.62
N ASP A 931 -23.43 10.82 -40.13
CA ASP A 931 -24.84 11.20 -40.43
C ASP A 931 -25.50 11.28 -41.83
N LYS A 932 -26.76 10.76 -41.88
CA LYS A 932 -27.96 11.19 -42.69
C LYS A 932 -27.96 11.00 -44.23
N THR A 933 -29.06 10.62 -44.93
CA THR A 933 -30.50 10.40 -44.56
C THR A 933 -31.31 9.57 -45.59
N TYR A 934 -32.45 8.99 -45.16
CA TYR A 934 -33.68 8.63 -45.94
C TYR A 934 -33.60 7.53 -47.04
N VAL A 935 -34.65 6.72 -47.36
CA VAL A 935 -36.05 6.62 -46.87
C VAL A 935 -36.59 5.16 -46.98
N SER A 936 -37.34 4.71 -45.95
CA SER A 936 -38.64 3.97 -45.85
C SER A 936 -39.14 2.96 -46.94
N PRO A 937 -40.25 2.18 -46.75
CA PRO A 937 -41.27 2.20 -45.67
C PRO A 937 -41.81 0.86 -45.07
N ASP A 938 -42.25 0.97 -43.81
CA ASP A 938 -43.49 0.52 -43.15
C ASP A 938 -44.08 -0.90 -43.29
N LYS A 939 -44.35 -1.52 -42.12
CA LYS A 939 -45.71 -1.76 -41.54
C LYS A 939 -45.60 -2.04 -40.02
N GLU A 940 -46.31 -1.31 -39.15
CA GLU A 940 -47.68 -1.57 -38.61
C GLU A 940 -47.78 -2.92 -37.86
N GLN A 941 -48.24 -3.03 -36.59
CA GLN A 941 -48.72 -2.02 -35.61
C GLN A 941 -48.73 -2.58 -34.16
N GLU A 942 -48.68 -1.68 -33.17
CA GLU A 942 -49.41 -1.56 -31.87
C GLU A 942 -50.29 -2.72 -31.29
N VAL A 943 -50.66 -2.85 -30.00
CA VAL A 943 -50.36 -2.22 -28.66
C VAL A 943 -51.07 -3.07 -27.57
N THR A 944 -50.55 -3.14 -26.33
CA THR A 944 -51.27 -3.05 -25.01
C THR A 944 -50.42 -3.57 -23.83
N GLU A 945 -50.49 -2.87 -22.68
CA GLU A 945 -50.63 -3.35 -21.28
C GLU A 945 -49.95 -4.67 -20.81
N GLU A 946 -49.51 -4.89 -19.57
CA GLU A 946 -49.15 -4.14 -18.34
C GLU A 946 -48.96 -5.26 -17.26
N SER A 947 -48.67 -4.91 -16.00
CA SER A 947 -48.73 -5.78 -14.80
C SER A 947 -47.68 -6.91 -14.59
N ASN A 948 -46.91 -6.80 -13.50
CA ASN A 948 -46.94 -7.63 -12.26
C ASN A 948 -46.97 -9.19 -12.40
N GLU A 949 -46.31 -9.99 -11.54
CA GLU A 949 -45.64 -9.75 -10.24
C GLU A 949 -44.56 -10.84 -9.92
N PRO A 950 -44.06 -11.12 -8.68
CA PRO A 950 -42.68 -11.56 -8.49
C PRO A 950 -42.53 -13.05 -8.07
N TYR A 951 -41.29 -13.45 -7.81
CA TYR A 951 -40.99 -14.61 -6.95
C TYR A 951 -41.58 -14.37 -5.55
N HIS A 952 -42.43 -15.28 -5.08
CA HIS A 952 -43.08 -15.15 -3.76
C HIS A 952 -42.77 -16.33 -2.82
N ILE A 953 -42.76 -15.95 -1.54
CA ILE A 953 -42.43 -16.64 -0.29
C ILE A 953 -43.06 -18.05 -0.13
N VAL A 954 -42.40 -18.90 0.66
CA VAL A 954 -42.91 -20.21 1.13
C VAL A 954 -43.60 -20.07 2.50
N GLU A 955 -44.91 -20.33 2.56
CA GLU A 955 -45.78 -20.59 3.73
C GLU A 955 -47.17 -21.01 3.16
N GLU A 956 -47.99 -21.92 3.71
CA GLU A 956 -47.82 -22.96 4.74
C GLU A 956 -48.97 -24.01 4.64
N ILE A 957 -48.88 -25.15 5.37
CA ILE A 957 -50.01 -25.99 5.88
C ILE A 957 -50.84 -26.94 4.95
N SER A 958 -50.87 -28.24 5.34
CA SER A 958 -51.94 -29.28 5.21
C SER A 958 -52.17 -30.16 3.93
N SER A 959 -51.84 -31.46 4.08
CA SER A 959 -52.65 -32.72 3.93
C SER A 959 -53.92 -32.82 3.02
N PRO A 960 -54.38 -34.02 2.56
CA PRO A 960 -54.01 -35.39 3.01
C PRO A 960 -53.88 -36.54 1.95
N ILE A 961 -53.07 -37.56 2.28
CA ILE A 961 -53.31 -39.05 2.23
C ILE A 961 -53.85 -39.74 0.94
N GLN A 962 -53.24 -40.91 0.60
CA GLN A 962 -53.63 -41.98 -0.36
C GLN A 962 -53.47 -41.68 -1.89
N ASP A 963 -53.13 -42.65 -2.77
CA ASP A 963 -52.84 -44.09 -2.60
C ASP A 963 -51.95 -44.72 -3.72
N VAL A 964 -51.09 -45.69 -3.34
CA VAL A 964 -50.74 -46.96 -4.03
C VAL A 964 -50.12 -47.01 -5.47
N LEU A 965 -49.01 -47.78 -5.58
CA LEU A 965 -48.21 -48.18 -6.78
C LEU A 965 -47.30 -47.07 -7.37
N THR A 966 -46.11 -47.36 -7.94
CA THR A 966 -45.53 -48.65 -8.42
C THR A 966 -44.25 -49.07 -7.70
N ALA A 967 -43.93 -50.38 -7.72
CA ALA A 967 -42.69 -50.93 -7.14
C ALA A 967 -41.56 -51.17 -8.18
N GLU A 968 -41.74 -50.65 -9.40
CA GLU A 968 -40.91 -51.00 -10.58
C GLU A 968 -39.94 -49.87 -11.00
N GLU A 969 -40.10 -48.67 -10.45
CA GLU A 969 -39.25 -47.50 -10.77
C GLU A 969 -37.95 -47.48 -9.94
N LEU A 970 -38.04 -47.80 -8.64
CA LEU A 970 -36.92 -47.87 -7.69
C LEU A 970 -35.69 -48.67 -8.19
N PRO A 971 -35.83 -49.86 -8.83
CA PRO A 971 -34.69 -50.58 -9.39
C PRO A 971 -33.94 -49.79 -10.47
N SER A 972 -34.66 -49.00 -11.28
CA SER A 972 -34.07 -48.21 -12.36
C SER A 972 -33.33 -46.98 -11.81
N GLU A 973 -33.89 -46.33 -10.79
CA GLU A 973 -33.28 -45.18 -10.11
C GLU A 973 -32.01 -45.61 -9.34
N VAL A 974 -32.06 -46.75 -8.65
CA VAL A 974 -30.89 -47.35 -8.00
C VAL A 974 -29.78 -47.69 -9.00
N GLU A 975 -30.11 -48.14 -10.21
CA GLU A 975 -29.10 -48.41 -11.25
C GLU A 975 -28.51 -47.12 -11.85
N GLN A 976 -29.33 -46.07 -12.06
CA GLN A 976 -28.84 -44.74 -12.44
C GLN A 976 -27.91 -44.14 -11.38
N LEU A 977 -28.26 -44.26 -10.10
CA LEU A 977 -27.42 -43.82 -8.97
C LEU A 977 -26.09 -44.58 -8.89
N LYS A 978 -26.05 -45.88 -9.23
CA LYS A 978 -24.77 -46.63 -9.38
C LYS A 978 -23.92 -46.08 -10.51
N VAL A 979 -24.51 -45.77 -11.67
CA VAL A 979 -23.78 -45.18 -12.81
C VAL A 979 -23.20 -43.81 -12.44
N LEU A 980 -23.97 -42.97 -11.76
CA LEU A 980 -23.49 -41.68 -11.23
C LEU A 980 -22.38 -41.85 -10.20
N LEU A 981 -22.51 -42.80 -9.26
CA LEU A 981 -21.47 -43.11 -8.26
C LEU A 981 -20.16 -43.58 -8.91
N ILE A 982 -20.22 -44.35 -9.99
CA ILE A 982 -19.05 -44.78 -10.77
C ILE A 982 -18.43 -43.59 -11.52
N GLY A 983 -19.26 -42.65 -12.01
CA GLY A 983 -18.81 -41.39 -12.61
C GLY A 983 -18.09 -40.48 -11.61
N GLU A 984 -18.64 -40.30 -10.41
CA GLU A 984 -18.00 -39.52 -9.33
C GLU A 984 -16.69 -40.15 -8.87
N LYS A 985 -16.64 -41.48 -8.69
CA LYS A 985 -15.37 -42.16 -8.34
C LYS A 985 -14.27 -41.90 -9.36
N LYS A 986 -14.57 -42.01 -10.66
CA LYS A 986 -13.58 -41.68 -11.71
C LYS A 986 -13.13 -40.21 -11.66
N ARG A 987 -14.03 -39.27 -11.38
CA ARG A 987 -13.64 -37.86 -11.19
C ARG A 987 -12.77 -37.68 -9.94
N ALA A 988 -13.09 -38.33 -8.83
CA ALA A 988 -12.25 -38.31 -7.62
C ALA A 988 -10.84 -38.88 -7.88
N ASP A 989 -10.73 -40.03 -8.56
CA ASP A 989 -9.45 -40.63 -8.96
C ASP A 989 -8.63 -39.67 -9.86
N GLU A 990 -9.28 -39.00 -10.82
CA GLU A 990 -8.63 -37.98 -11.67
C GLU A 990 -8.17 -36.74 -10.88
N TYR A 991 -8.97 -36.24 -9.93
CA TYR A 991 -8.57 -35.13 -9.07
C TYR A 991 -7.41 -35.51 -8.17
N GLN A 992 -7.41 -36.72 -7.61
CA GLN A 992 -6.32 -37.23 -6.78
C GLN A 992 -5.01 -37.37 -7.58
N LYS A 993 -5.10 -37.80 -8.84
CA LYS A 993 -3.94 -37.83 -9.76
C LYS A 993 -3.42 -36.43 -10.08
N LYS A 994 -4.30 -35.47 -10.43
CA LYS A 994 -3.93 -34.07 -10.69
C LYS A 994 -3.31 -33.39 -9.44
N HIS A 995 -3.79 -33.74 -8.25
CA HIS A 995 -3.22 -33.27 -6.98
C HIS A 995 -1.80 -33.81 -6.74
N ALA A 996 -1.56 -35.10 -7.00
CA ALA A 996 -0.22 -35.68 -6.89
C ALA A 996 0.78 -35.04 -7.88
N GLU A 997 0.36 -34.83 -9.13
CA GLU A 997 1.16 -34.13 -10.15
C GLU A 997 1.49 -32.68 -9.74
N ALA A 998 0.53 -31.97 -9.13
CA ALA A 998 0.76 -30.63 -8.59
C ALA A 998 1.71 -30.62 -7.37
N GLN A 999 1.64 -31.63 -6.49
CA GLN A 999 2.56 -31.78 -5.36
C GLN A 999 4.00 -32.05 -5.82
N GLU A 1000 4.21 -32.93 -6.81
CA GLU A 1000 5.54 -33.19 -7.36
C GLU A 1000 6.13 -31.94 -8.03
N LEU A 1001 5.32 -31.20 -8.80
CA LEU A 1001 5.75 -29.96 -9.43
C LEU A 1001 6.05 -28.85 -8.39
N SER A 1002 5.37 -28.86 -7.24
CA SER A 1002 5.67 -27.99 -6.10
C SER A 1002 7.01 -28.35 -5.42
N GLU A 1003 7.27 -29.64 -5.18
CA GLU A 1003 8.57 -30.15 -4.69
C GLU A 1003 9.73 -29.75 -5.62
N GLN A 1004 9.54 -29.84 -6.94
CA GLN A 1004 10.53 -29.41 -7.93
C GLN A 1004 10.78 -27.90 -7.90
N ARG A 1005 9.75 -27.08 -7.60
CA ARG A 1005 9.90 -25.63 -7.38
C ARG A 1005 10.66 -25.34 -6.08
N ARG A 1006 10.35 -26.04 -4.97
CA ARG A 1006 11.06 -25.87 -3.68
C ARG A 1006 12.55 -26.16 -3.81
N LYS A 1007 12.93 -27.26 -4.47
CA LYS A 1007 14.35 -27.62 -4.73
C LYS A 1007 15.08 -26.55 -5.56
N LYS A 1008 14.40 -25.94 -6.54
CA LYS A 1008 14.96 -24.79 -7.31
C LYS A 1008 15.10 -23.53 -6.47
N LEU A 1009 14.18 -23.26 -5.55
CA LEU A 1009 14.26 -22.12 -4.63
C LEU A 1009 15.49 -22.25 -3.71
N GLU A 1010 15.66 -23.40 -3.06
CA GLU A 1010 16.83 -23.69 -2.23
C GLU A 1010 18.16 -23.53 -3.01
N GLU A 1011 18.19 -23.95 -4.28
CA GLU A 1011 19.34 -23.75 -5.15
C GLU A 1011 19.62 -22.27 -5.46
N THR A 1012 18.58 -21.45 -5.63
CA THR A 1012 18.75 -20.01 -5.82
C THR A 1012 19.16 -19.30 -4.54
N GLU A 1013 18.63 -19.68 -3.37
CA GLU A 1013 19.03 -19.14 -2.06
C GLU A 1013 20.51 -19.44 -1.76
N LYS A 1014 20.97 -20.67 -2.04
CA LYS A 1014 22.39 -21.05 -1.92
C LYS A 1014 23.29 -20.20 -2.84
N LYS A 1015 22.83 -19.86 -4.05
CA LYS A 1015 23.55 -18.95 -4.98
C LYS A 1015 23.51 -17.50 -4.50
N VAL A 1016 22.40 -17.02 -3.94
CA VAL A 1016 22.30 -15.69 -3.32
C VAL A 1016 23.24 -15.57 -2.13
N HIS A 1017 23.31 -16.57 -1.23
CA HIS A 1017 24.28 -16.57 -0.13
C HIS A 1017 25.74 -16.54 -0.60
N GLN A 1018 26.09 -17.28 -1.66
CA GLN A 1018 27.44 -17.23 -2.24
C GLN A 1018 27.77 -15.86 -2.85
N LEU A 1019 26.78 -15.19 -3.46
CA LEU A 1019 26.93 -13.81 -3.94
C LEU A 1019 27.03 -12.81 -2.77
N GLN A 1020 26.28 -13.01 -1.69
CA GLN A 1020 26.33 -12.21 -0.46
C GLN A 1020 27.72 -12.31 0.19
N GLU A 1021 28.28 -13.52 0.33
CA GLU A 1021 29.65 -13.72 0.82
C GLU A 1021 30.69 -13.08 -0.11
N SER A 1022 30.52 -13.21 -1.42
CA SER A 1022 31.43 -12.61 -2.41
C SER A 1022 31.41 -11.09 -2.34
N LEU A 1023 30.22 -10.49 -2.20
CA LEU A 1023 30.04 -9.05 -2.02
C LEU A 1023 30.65 -8.58 -0.69
N ASN A 1024 30.44 -9.31 0.40
CA ASN A 1024 31.02 -8.99 1.71
C ASN A 1024 32.56 -9.09 1.71
N ARG A 1025 33.15 -10.09 1.04
CA ARG A 1025 34.61 -10.18 0.82
C ARG A 1025 35.13 -9.01 -0.02
N LEU A 1026 34.39 -8.60 -1.05
CA LEU A 1026 34.77 -7.48 -1.92
C LEU A 1026 34.65 -6.14 -1.19
N LEU A 1027 33.61 -5.94 -0.37
CA LEU A 1027 33.47 -4.79 0.53
C LEU A 1027 34.58 -4.75 1.59
N PHE A 1028 34.96 -5.89 2.16
CA PHE A 1028 36.10 -5.97 3.09
C PHE A 1028 37.41 -5.59 2.38
N SER A 1029 37.68 -6.13 1.18
CA SER A 1029 38.87 -5.79 0.39
C SER A 1029 38.89 -4.32 -0.05
N MET A 1030 37.74 -3.73 -0.42
CA MET A 1030 37.63 -2.30 -0.67
C MET A 1030 37.88 -1.48 0.59
N SER A 1031 37.35 -1.88 1.75
CA SER A 1031 37.59 -1.21 3.03
C SER A 1031 39.07 -1.27 3.44
N GLU A 1032 39.75 -2.40 3.16
CA GLU A 1032 41.19 -2.55 3.33
C GLU A 1032 41.97 -1.61 2.38
N GLN A 1033 41.61 -1.54 1.09
CA GLN A 1033 42.23 -0.63 0.13
C GLN A 1033 41.98 0.85 0.48
N PHE A 1034 40.78 1.22 0.95
CA PHE A 1034 40.49 2.55 1.47
C PHE A 1034 41.28 2.84 2.75
N SER A 1035 41.49 1.85 3.62
CA SER A 1035 42.34 2.01 4.81
C SER A 1035 43.81 2.21 4.43
N GLN A 1036 44.33 1.46 3.46
CA GLN A 1036 45.68 1.64 2.91
C GLN A 1036 45.84 3.03 2.26
N LEU A 1037 44.89 3.46 1.43
CA LEU A 1037 44.85 4.81 0.83
C LEU A 1037 44.80 5.91 1.91
N LYS A 1038 44.00 5.73 2.96
CA LYS A 1038 43.90 6.66 4.09
C LYS A 1038 45.20 6.72 4.89
N THR A 1039 45.91 5.60 5.07
CA THR A 1039 47.25 5.57 5.67
C THR A 1039 48.29 6.31 4.80
N ILE A 1040 48.27 6.09 3.48
CA ILE A 1040 49.16 6.79 2.52
C ILE A 1040 48.91 8.30 2.53
N LEU A 1041 47.65 8.73 2.67
CA LEU A 1041 47.25 10.15 2.75
C LEU A 1041 47.54 10.81 4.12
N GLN A 1042 47.95 10.05 5.14
CA GLN A 1042 48.16 10.56 6.51
C GLN A 1042 49.63 10.61 6.97
N THR A 1043 50.61 10.29 6.11
CA THR A 1043 52.04 10.38 6.46
C THR A 1043 52.72 11.68 5.97
N PRO A 1044 53.08 12.63 6.86
CA PRO A 1044 53.93 13.77 6.52
C PRO A 1044 55.43 13.40 6.46
N SER A 1045 56.23 14.29 5.86
CA SER A 1045 57.63 14.04 5.52
C SER A 1045 58.63 14.11 6.70
N SER A 1046 59.52 13.11 6.83
CA SER A 1046 60.94 13.27 7.25
C SER A 1046 61.74 11.96 7.09
N SER A 1047 62.99 11.92 7.57
CA SER A 1047 64.08 11.09 7.02
C SER A 1047 64.44 9.76 7.73
N LYS A 1048 65.00 8.84 6.92
CA LYS A 1048 65.97 7.73 7.20
C LYS A 1048 67.10 8.07 8.22
N PRO A 1049 68.01 7.12 8.62
CA PRO A 1049 68.01 5.63 8.53
C PRO A 1049 68.52 4.87 9.80
N ALA A 1050 68.47 3.52 9.81
CA ALA A 1050 69.54 2.63 10.33
C ALA A 1050 69.30 1.14 9.95
N SER A 1051 70.37 0.34 9.83
CA SER A 1051 70.39 -1.12 9.58
C SER A 1051 71.84 -1.67 9.73
N PRO A 1052 72.15 -2.97 9.49
CA PRO A 1052 71.31 -4.18 9.45
C PRO A 1052 71.57 -5.06 10.70
N PRO A 1053 72.48 -6.08 10.83
CA PRO A 1053 73.09 -7.06 9.90
C PRO A 1053 72.99 -8.57 10.36
N ILE A 1054 73.48 -9.49 9.50
CA ILE A 1054 73.86 -10.92 9.74
C ILE A 1054 72.72 -11.98 9.91
N ALA A 1055 72.72 -13.18 9.31
CA ALA A 1055 73.22 -13.72 8.01
C ALA A 1055 72.87 -15.23 7.89
N ARG A 1056 72.97 -15.81 6.66
CA ARG A 1056 73.24 -17.24 6.35
C ARG A 1056 72.10 -18.27 6.64
N VAL A 1057 71.95 -19.40 5.94
CA VAL A 1057 72.68 -20.03 4.79
C VAL A 1057 71.67 -20.46 3.70
N ASP A 1058 72.13 -20.55 2.45
CA ASP A 1058 71.42 -21.01 1.25
C ASP A 1058 71.31 -22.55 1.07
N TYR A 1059 70.89 -22.96 -0.14
CA TYR A 1059 70.81 -24.31 -0.76
C TYR A 1059 69.47 -25.07 -0.62
N PHE A 1060 68.95 -25.76 -1.66
CA PHE A 1060 69.45 -26.05 -3.02
C PHE A 1060 68.27 -26.28 -4.00
N ASP A 1061 68.44 -25.93 -5.29
CA ASP A 1061 68.05 -26.63 -6.55
C ASP A 1061 66.73 -27.47 -6.69
N ASN A 1062 66.07 -27.60 -7.85
CA ASN A 1062 66.43 -27.23 -9.24
C ASN A 1062 65.23 -27.15 -10.22
N SER A 1063 65.53 -26.85 -11.50
CA SER A 1063 64.85 -27.22 -12.76
C SER A 1063 64.18 -26.13 -13.64
N ASP A 1064 64.91 -25.80 -14.71
CA ASP A 1064 64.51 -25.82 -16.12
C ASP A 1064 63.73 -24.67 -16.82
N ASN A 1065 64.54 -23.90 -17.56
CA ASN A 1065 64.36 -23.43 -18.96
C ASN A 1065 63.68 -22.08 -19.26
N SER A 1066 63.99 -21.57 -20.45
CA SER A 1066 64.07 -20.14 -20.79
C SER A 1066 63.38 -19.75 -22.10
N ASP A 1067 63.17 -18.42 -22.27
CA ASP A 1067 63.40 -17.60 -23.48
C ASP A 1067 62.42 -16.39 -23.53
N ALA A 1068 62.76 -15.17 -23.97
CA ALA A 1068 64.08 -14.58 -24.28
C ALA A 1068 64.06 -13.02 -24.26
N SER A 1069 65.26 -12.42 -24.13
CA SER A 1069 65.70 -11.10 -24.66
C SER A 1069 64.95 -9.77 -24.36
N SER A 1070 65.61 -8.91 -23.56
CA SER A 1070 65.98 -7.48 -23.84
C SER A 1070 64.90 -6.41 -24.14
N THR A 1071 65.03 -5.09 -23.87
CA THR A 1071 66.13 -4.15 -23.55
C THR A 1071 65.65 -3.06 -22.57
N GLY A 1072 66.45 -2.29 -21.81
CA GLY A 1072 67.92 -2.21 -21.64
C GLY A 1072 68.35 -0.84 -21.06
N SER A 1073 69.61 -0.73 -20.59
CA SER A 1073 70.33 0.48 -20.12
C SER A 1073 69.74 1.30 -18.94
N ASP A 1074 70.48 1.95 -18.04
CA ASP A 1074 71.86 1.95 -17.49
C ASP A 1074 72.12 3.39 -16.99
N PHE A 1075 72.66 3.55 -15.77
CA PHE A 1075 73.80 4.41 -15.38
C PHE A 1075 73.86 4.61 -13.85
N ALA A 1076 75.04 4.99 -13.31
CA ALA A 1076 75.34 4.93 -11.87
C ALA A 1076 76.27 6.05 -11.35
N PHE A 1077 76.34 6.17 -10.01
CA PHE A 1077 77.33 6.93 -9.19
C PHE A 1077 77.27 8.49 -9.23
N PRO A 1078 77.91 9.22 -8.26
CA PRO A 1078 78.22 8.93 -6.85
C PRO A 1078 77.88 10.08 -5.84
N ALA A 1079 78.16 9.86 -4.53
CA ALA A 1079 78.63 10.79 -3.45
C ALA A 1079 78.25 12.30 -3.42
N SER A 1080 78.04 13.02 -2.30
CA SER A 1080 77.96 12.77 -0.83
C SER A 1080 77.33 14.04 -0.17
N GLY A 1081 77.43 14.47 1.11
CA GLY A 1081 78.19 14.09 2.32
C GLY A 1081 78.19 15.24 3.37
N ARG A 1082 78.60 14.98 4.65
CA ARG A 1082 78.58 15.89 5.84
C ARG A 1082 77.16 16.25 6.36
N ASP A 1083 76.84 16.17 7.67
CA ASP A 1083 77.38 16.78 8.90
C ASP A 1083 77.05 18.29 9.05
N SER A 1084 76.56 18.83 10.18
CA SER A 1084 76.02 18.24 11.43
C SER A 1084 75.34 19.33 12.32
N ALA A 1085 74.72 18.92 13.45
CA ALA A 1085 74.31 19.77 14.60
C ALA A 1085 73.08 20.71 14.41
N ASN A 1086 72.27 21.08 15.43
CA ASN A 1086 72.27 20.68 16.87
C ASN A 1086 70.91 20.89 17.59
N ASN A 1087 70.84 20.44 18.86
CA ASN A 1087 69.95 20.87 19.99
C ASN A 1087 68.58 20.18 20.28
N SER A 1088 68.62 19.34 21.34
CA SER A 1088 67.73 19.29 22.54
C SER A 1088 66.22 18.95 22.49
N CYS A 1089 65.88 17.72 22.91
CA CYS A 1089 65.12 17.31 24.13
C CYS A 1089 63.96 18.15 24.73
N PRO A 1090 63.03 17.53 25.52
CA PRO A 1090 62.51 16.13 25.49
C PRO A 1090 60.97 16.00 25.77
N ARG A 1091 60.46 14.75 25.86
CA ARG A 1091 59.12 14.38 26.42
C ARG A 1091 59.15 14.32 27.98
N PRO A 1092 58.15 13.79 28.74
CA PRO A 1092 56.71 13.49 28.50
C PRO A 1092 55.72 13.93 29.64
N LYS A 1093 54.39 13.79 29.44
CA LYS A 1093 53.38 13.08 30.31
C LYS A 1093 51.93 13.60 30.14
N ALA A 1094 50.94 12.79 30.56
CA ALA A 1094 49.52 13.18 30.75
C ALA A 1094 49.31 13.82 32.15
N PRO A 1095 48.15 14.47 32.47
CA PRO A 1095 46.94 13.72 32.86
C PRO A 1095 45.56 14.43 32.66
N GLN A 1096 44.49 13.74 33.10
CA GLN A 1096 43.21 14.12 33.76
C GLN A 1096 42.53 15.51 33.67
N VAL A 1097 41.22 15.46 33.95
CA VAL A 1097 40.19 16.52 33.99
C VAL A 1097 40.14 17.26 35.34
N HIS A 1098 39.71 18.53 35.36
CA HIS A 1098 38.89 19.10 36.46
C HIS A 1098 38.02 20.29 36.03
N VAL A 1099 36.89 20.47 36.73
CA VAL A 1099 35.85 21.52 36.55
C VAL A 1099 36.28 22.87 37.15
N LYS A 1100 35.70 23.98 36.67
CA LYS A 1100 35.61 25.25 37.41
C LYS A 1100 34.40 26.11 37.01
N ASP A 1101 33.70 26.64 38.01
CA ASP A 1101 32.77 27.77 37.90
C ASP A 1101 33.51 29.12 37.76
N ALA A 1102 32.77 30.15 37.36
CA ALA A 1102 33.17 31.55 37.52
C ALA A 1102 31.95 32.44 37.81
N THR A 1103 32.07 33.33 38.80
CA THR A 1103 31.01 34.28 39.21
C THR A 1103 31.58 35.66 39.52
N ALA A 1104 30.70 36.67 39.41
CA ALA A 1104 30.79 38.01 39.97
C ALA A 1104 31.91 38.97 39.47
N THR A 1105 31.46 40.03 38.79
CA THR A 1105 32.10 41.37 38.86
C THR A 1105 30.99 42.41 38.95
N GLU A 1106 31.10 43.36 39.89
CA GLU A 1106 30.19 44.51 40.02
C GLU A 1106 30.63 45.66 39.09
N ILE A 1107 29.74 46.61 38.79
CA ILE A 1107 29.98 48.07 38.92
C ILE A 1107 28.69 48.90 38.68
N THR A 1108 28.55 49.91 39.54
CA THR A 1108 27.46 50.88 39.78
C THR A 1108 26.85 51.66 38.61
N GLY A 1109 25.59 52.14 38.78
CA GLY A 1109 25.26 53.55 38.49
C GLY A 1109 23.83 53.95 38.06
N THR A 1110 22.99 54.41 39.02
CA THR A 1110 22.02 55.57 38.98
C THR A 1110 21.12 55.86 37.75
N ALA A 1111 19.89 56.39 37.87
CA ALA A 1111 18.93 56.62 38.98
C ALA A 1111 17.60 57.18 38.40
N ASP A 1112 16.50 57.11 39.19
CA ASP A 1112 15.20 57.81 39.01
C ASP A 1112 14.38 57.54 37.71
N SER A 1113 13.05 57.65 37.63
CA SER A 1113 11.89 57.52 38.55
C SER A 1113 10.60 57.54 37.66
N ASP A 1114 9.34 57.31 38.05
CA ASP A 1114 8.67 57.14 39.35
C ASP A 1114 7.30 56.41 39.14
N LYS A 1115 6.75 55.71 40.16
CA LYS A 1115 5.32 55.30 40.33
C LYS A 1115 4.67 54.35 39.27
N GLU A 1116 3.57 53.61 39.54
CA GLU A 1116 2.79 53.30 40.77
C GLU A 1116 2.04 51.96 40.60
N GLY A 1117 1.49 51.40 41.70
CA GLY A 1117 0.39 50.42 41.65
C GLY A 1117 0.76 48.94 41.76
N ALA A 1118 0.85 48.44 42.99
CA ALA A 1118 0.85 47.00 43.27
C ALA A 1118 -0.60 46.48 43.43
N PHE A 1119 -0.81 45.20 43.12
CA PHE A 1119 -1.65 44.34 43.96
C PHE A 1119 -1.16 42.89 43.82
N ASP A 1120 -0.88 42.26 44.96
CA ASP A 1120 -0.20 40.97 45.04
C ASP A 1120 -1.17 39.78 45.00
N ASP A 1121 -0.59 38.61 44.72
CA ASP A 1121 -0.93 37.27 45.22
C ASP A 1121 -2.34 36.68 45.05
N TYR A 1122 -2.50 35.35 44.95
CA TYR A 1122 -1.74 34.27 44.28
C TYR A 1122 -2.69 33.04 44.35
N PHE A 1123 -2.45 32.00 43.55
CA PHE A 1123 -3.20 30.73 43.65
C PHE A 1123 -2.73 29.86 44.83
#